data_AF-A0A960IGQ6-F1
#
_entry.id   AF-A0A960IGQ6-F1
#
_cell.length_a   1.000
_cell.length_b   1.000
_cell.length_c   1.000
_cell.angle_alpha   90.00
_cell.angle_beta   90.00
_cell.angle_gamma   90.00
#
_symmetry.space_group_name_H-M   'P 1'
#
loop_
_entity.id
_entity.type
_entity.pdbx_description
1 polymer ?
#
loop_
_entity_poly.entity_id
_entity_poly.type
_entity_poly.pdbx_seq_one_letter_code
_entity_poly.pdbx_strand_id
1 'polypeptide(L)'
;MSWDGLAPRFEWRPSQRHLLELAGHVADGRWHLCAPPGAGKTLIGLELARQVGRPTLALAPTTAIRDQWRASVAQFGADPATFTSDDPAAAVPLRCVTYQLLGNPGEADDELRAAARRLWVAEVATEVGPEAAEARVRATEEGDAKRAGREIGRHVRALRRSLGTGEDVGVPRAQLLGPRTATLVDQLASSGLGTVVLDECHHLLDWWALVVSVLVERLAAAPGGVAVIGLTATLPEPASSREAGNYEGLLGPVDAELHLAALVAEGALAPWRDGVRLVPPAPDEAAFLDRWQGELTTSLDDVLVGEALVTWAVAQISAPTGDDALAGVRPATPDEAAATREVPAGEQAGAGAPIPPATHRSGPGADAVEPVAAEPAAVEPPAERAPKDRLEHWKGKLLDLTMFNRLLNFRETRKTIRLCEHDLAALEDRLQQSGKLRVRSRPTLGEADDPRDLELAAQRTGVDVRAEFLADELRSGRLRAEHDDEDLDARLVEIYRHARTSLEESGANTLYLAVGFLRWFETPESQKPRRAPLLLLPLVIERLSVQEGFRFVLDDAEPRLNQTLLQLLQRDFDLRVDLGEEPPEDEHGVDVAAVLDAFRVAALAMPRWEVVAEACVGFFSFTKYLMWLDLAARDDLLASPVLRHLVQTPGERFEQDQPEVPRGELDDVDPAEIFCPKDADSSQLAAVLAGAAGRTFVLEGPPGTGKSQTITNLIVQALANDKRVLFVAEKRAALEVVQRRLHEVGVAPFALELHSSKSG
;
A
#
# COMPACT_ATOMS: atom_id res chain seq x y z
N MET A 1 33.94 -25.25 -2.17
CA MET A 1 32.79 -24.33 -2.24
C MET A 1 33.19 -23.17 -3.14
N SER A 2 33.20 -23.39 -4.44
CA SER A 2 33.75 -22.42 -5.39
C SER A 2 32.95 -22.49 -6.68
N TRP A 3 32.98 -21.41 -7.44
CA TRP A 3 32.47 -21.34 -8.81
C TRP A 3 33.33 -22.15 -9.81
N ASP A 4 34.45 -22.71 -9.34
CA ASP A 4 35.39 -23.51 -10.13
C ASP A 4 34.73 -24.70 -10.82
N GLY A 5 35.04 -24.88 -12.10
CA GLY A 5 34.55 -26.00 -12.91
C GLY A 5 33.11 -25.85 -13.42
N LEU A 6 32.40 -24.79 -13.03
CA LEU A 6 31.09 -24.45 -13.61
C LEU A 6 31.26 -23.73 -14.95
N ALA A 7 30.42 -24.09 -15.91
CA ALA A 7 30.38 -23.48 -17.23
C ALA A 7 28.94 -23.54 -17.77
N PRO A 8 28.51 -22.56 -18.58
CA PRO A 8 27.22 -22.61 -19.25
C PRO A 8 27.05 -23.93 -20.02
N ARG A 9 25.98 -24.68 -19.73
CA ARG A 9 25.59 -25.90 -20.46
C ARG A 9 24.62 -25.61 -21.61
N PHE A 10 24.61 -24.37 -22.08
CA PHE A 10 23.76 -23.84 -23.12
C PHE A 10 24.56 -22.87 -24.00
N GLU A 11 24.05 -22.59 -25.19
CA GLU A 11 24.64 -21.57 -26.05
C GLU A 11 24.04 -20.20 -25.76
N TRP A 12 24.91 -19.20 -25.56
CA TRP A 12 24.48 -17.82 -25.40
C TRP A 12 23.84 -17.30 -26.69
N ARG A 13 22.73 -16.57 -26.57
CA ARG A 13 22.14 -15.82 -27.69
C ARG A 13 23.08 -14.70 -28.15
N PRO A 14 23.03 -14.26 -29.42
CA PRO A 14 23.89 -13.19 -29.92
C PRO A 14 23.80 -11.91 -29.07
N SER A 15 22.58 -11.49 -28.71
CA SER A 15 22.33 -10.35 -27.80
C SER A 15 22.96 -10.52 -26.42
N GLN A 16 22.92 -11.73 -25.86
CA GLN A 16 23.53 -12.01 -24.55
C GLN A 16 25.05 -12.02 -24.61
N ARG A 17 25.65 -12.57 -25.68
CA ARG A 17 27.10 -12.51 -25.89
C ARG A 17 27.56 -11.07 -26.01
N HIS A 18 26.85 -10.27 -26.80
CA HIS A 18 27.16 -8.86 -26.97
C HIS A 18 27.11 -8.10 -25.63
N LEU A 19 26.08 -8.36 -24.82
CA LEU A 19 25.98 -7.74 -23.49
C LEU A 19 27.12 -8.18 -22.55
N LEU A 20 27.52 -9.45 -22.58
CA LEU A 20 28.66 -9.97 -21.81
C LEU A 20 30.00 -9.40 -22.30
N GLU A 21 30.17 -9.18 -23.60
CA GLU A 21 31.35 -8.52 -24.18
C GLU A 21 31.46 -7.07 -23.68
N LEU A 22 30.35 -6.32 -23.72
CA LEU A 22 30.30 -4.95 -23.18
C LEU A 22 30.61 -4.93 -21.67
N ALA A 23 30.01 -5.84 -20.91
CA ALA A 23 30.27 -5.99 -19.47
C ALA A 23 31.73 -6.39 -19.16
N GLY A 24 32.43 -7.04 -20.09
CA GLY A 24 33.84 -7.42 -19.94
C GLY A 24 34.83 -6.26 -19.95
N HIS A 25 34.39 -5.05 -20.32
CA HIS A 25 35.21 -3.82 -20.30
C HIS A 25 35.20 -3.09 -18.95
N VAL A 26 34.35 -3.52 -18.01
CA VAL A 26 34.24 -2.97 -16.67
C VAL A 26 35.45 -3.40 -15.83
N ALA A 27 36.22 -2.44 -15.30
CA ALA A 27 37.48 -2.69 -14.59
C ALA A 27 37.43 -2.37 -13.08
N ASP A 28 36.40 -1.67 -12.63
CA ASP A 28 36.23 -1.24 -11.22
C ASP A 28 35.46 -2.27 -10.37
N GLY A 29 34.99 -3.36 -10.99
CA GLY A 29 34.23 -4.43 -10.33
C GLY A 29 32.78 -4.05 -10.00
N ARG A 30 32.24 -3.01 -10.62
CA ARG A 30 30.83 -2.61 -10.52
C ARG A 30 30.19 -2.68 -11.88
N TRP A 31 29.22 -3.59 -12.04
CA TRP A 31 28.47 -3.75 -13.28
C TRP A 31 27.08 -3.19 -13.12
N HIS A 32 26.64 -2.36 -14.05
CA HIS A 32 25.27 -1.89 -14.15
C HIS A 32 24.70 -2.21 -15.53
N LEU A 33 23.84 -3.23 -15.58
CA LEU A 33 23.29 -3.75 -16.83
C LEU A 33 21.80 -3.47 -16.95
N CYS A 34 21.40 -2.87 -18.07
CA CYS A 34 20.01 -2.70 -18.46
C CYS A 34 19.65 -3.67 -19.58
N ALA A 35 18.73 -4.59 -19.33
CA ALA A 35 18.28 -5.54 -20.35
C ALA A 35 16.78 -5.87 -20.19
N PRO A 36 15.98 -5.88 -21.27
CA PRO A 36 14.55 -6.04 -21.19
C PRO A 36 14.10 -7.36 -20.55
N PRO A 37 12.83 -7.48 -20.13
CA PRO A 37 12.27 -8.76 -19.73
C PRO A 37 12.47 -9.83 -20.81
N GLY A 38 12.85 -11.05 -20.42
CA GLY A 38 13.17 -12.14 -21.36
C GLY A 38 14.58 -12.11 -21.97
N ALA A 39 15.38 -11.07 -21.73
CA ALA A 39 16.79 -11.01 -22.14
C ALA A 39 17.69 -12.03 -21.43
N GLY A 40 17.20 -12.66 -20.36
CA GLY A 40 17.95 -13.64 -19.57
C GLY A 40 18.94 -12.99 -18.58
N LYS A 41 18.52 -11.88 -17.96
CA LYS A 41 19.27 -11.13 -16.93
C LYS A 41 19.88 -12.04 -15.86
N THR A 42 19.09 -12.97 -15.32
CA THR A 42 19.54 -13.94 -14.31
C THR A 42 20.73 -14.76 -14.78
N LEU A 43 20.73 -15.25 -16.03
CA LEU A 43 21.84 -16.04 -16.57
C LEU A 43 23.09 -15.17 -16.76
N ILE A 44 22.91 -13.95 -17.26
CA ILE A 44 24.01 -12.99 -17.43
C ILE A 44 24.63 -12.64 -16.07
N GLY A 45 23.81 -12.36 -15.06
CA GLY A 45 24.28 -12.07 -13.71
C GLY A 45 24.97 -13.26 -13.04
N LEU A 46 24.50 -14.48 -13.27
CA LEU A 46 25.18 -15.70 -12.83
C LEU A 46 26.54 -15.88 -13.52
N GLU A 47 26.64 -15.59 -14.82
CA GLU A 47 27.90 -15.65 -15.54
C GLU A 47 28.90 -14.61 -15.02
N LEU A 48 28.47 -13.38 -14.73
CA LEU A 48 29.31 -12.37 -14.11
C LEU A 48 29.77 -12.78 -12.70
N ALA A 49 28.85 -13.30 -11.87
CA ALA A 49 29.19 -13.82 -10.55
C ALA A 49 30.21 -14.98 -10.62
N ARG A 50 30.04 -15.87 -11.60
CA ARG A 50 30.97 -16.98 -11.88
C ARG A 50 32.34 -16.48 -12.34
N GLN A 51 32.41 -15.45 -13.18
CA GLN A 51 33.66 -14.84 -13.63
C GLN A 51 34.42 -14.18 -12.48
N VAL A 52 33.71 -13.54 -11.55
CA VAL A 52 34.30 -13.02 -10.32
C VAL A 52 34.78 -14.16 -9.41
N GLY A 53 34.03 -15.27 -9.38
CA GLY A 53 34.45 -16.52 -8.75
C GLY A 53 34.43 -16.50 -7.22
N ARG A 54 33.72 -15.54 -6.60
CA ARG A 54 33.67 -15.36 -5.14
C ARG A 54 32.29 -15.67 -4.56
N PRO A 55 32.17 -15.97 -3.26
CA PRO A 55 30.87 -16.19 -2.63
C PRO A 55 29.95 -14.99 -2.87
N THR A 56 28.77 -15.27 -3.41
CA THR A 56 27.86 -14.27 -3.96
C THR A 56 26.57 -14.19 -3.15
N LEU A 57 26.11 -12.97 -2.89
CA LEU A 57 24.77 -12.69 -2.36
C LEU A 57 23.93 -12.05 -3.47
N ALA A 58 22.89 -12.74 -3.92
CA ALA A 58 21.89 -12.22 -4.84
C ALA A 58 20.65 -11.73 -4.08
N LEU A 59 20.30 -10.47 -4.27
CA LEU A 59 19.12 -9.81 -3.71
C LEU A 59 18.05 -9.68 -4.79
N ALA A 60 16.87 -10.23 -4.51
CA ALA A 60 15.72 -10.23 -5.42
C ALA A 60 14.51 -9.52 -4.82
N PRO A 61 13.61 -8.93 -5.63
CA PRO A 61 12.42 -8.23 -5.12
C PRO A 61 11.32 -9.16 -4.59
N THR A 62 11.28 -10.41 -5.06
CA THR A 62 10.26 -11.40 -4.67
C THR A 62 10.89 -12.77 -4.47
N THR A 63 10.20 -13.63 -3.72
CA THR A 63 10.59 -15.04 -3.53
C THR A 63 10.60 -15.80 -4.85
N ALA A 64 9.69 -15.49 -5.79
CA ALA A 64 9.66 -16.10 -7.11
C ALA A 64 10.96 -15.85 -7.90
N ILE A 65 11.44 -14.60 -7.91
CA ILE A 65 12.70 -14.25 -8.59
C ILE A 65 13.89 -14.85 -7.84
N ARG A 66 13.89 -14.80 -6.50
CA ARG A 66 14.91 -15.47 -5.67
C ARG A 66 15.04 -16.96 -6.04
N ASP A 67 13.92 -17.66 -6.16
CA ASP A 67 13.91 -19.09 -6.45
C ASP A 67 14.29 -19.38 -7.91
N GLN A 68 13.98 -18.47 -8.84
CA GLN A 68 14.50 -18.50 -10.20
C GLN A 68 16.03 -18.41 -10.23
N TRP A 69 16.65 -17.53 -9.44
CA TRP A 69 18.11 -17.45 -9.31
C TRP A 69 18.71 -18.78 -8.83
N ARG A 70 18.09 -19.37 -7.79
CA ARG A 70 18.52 -20.65 -7.23
C ARG A 70 18.43 -21.78 -8.25
N ALA A 71 17.31 -21.90 -8.95
CA ALA A 71 17.11 -22.94 -9.96
C ALA A 71 18.06 -22.76 -11.17
N SER A 72 18.38 -21.52 -11.54
CA SER A 72 19.15 -21.21 -12.75
C SER A 72 20.61 -21.70 -12.69
N VAL A 73 21.18 -21.96 -11.50
CA VAL A 73 22.55 -22.50 -11.41
C VAL A 73 22.69 -23.91 -12.02
N ALA A 74 21.57 -24.66 -12.15
CA ALA A 74 21.55 -25.95 -12.83
C ALA A 74 21.99 -25.84 -14.29
N GLN A 75 21.73 -24.70 -14.93
CA GLN A 75 22.12 -24.42 -16.31
C GLN A 75 23.64 -24.22 -16.47
N PHE A 76 24.36 -24.02 -15.36
CA PHE A 76 25.83 -23.97 -15.29
C PHE A 76 26.45 -25.28 -14.79
N GLY A 77 25.61 -26.28 -14.53
CA GLY A 77 26.02 -27.60 -14.07
C GLY A 77 26.21 -27.77 -12.57
N ALA A 78 25.77 -26.80 -11.77
CA ALA A 78 25.72 -26.91 -10.32
C ALA A 78 24.40 -27.57 -9.87
N ASP A 79 24.42 -28.27 -8.74
CA ASP A 79 23.19 -28.71 -8.08
C ASP A 79 22.61 -27.56 -7.24
N PRO A 80 21.40 -27.06 -7.54
CA PRO A 80 20.77 -25.97 -6.80
C PRO A 80 20.70 -26.20 -5.28
N ALA A 81 20.50 -27.45 -4.83
CA ALA A 81 20.30 -27.78 -3.43
C ALA A 81 21.57 -27.61 -2.59
N THR A 82 22.74 -27.83 -3.21
CA THR A 82 24.05 -27.77 -2.52
C THR A 82 24.83 -26.50 -2.84
N PHE A 83 24.56 -25.89 -4.00
CA PHE A 83 25.24 -24.67 -4.43
C PHE A 83 24.54 -23.39 -3.96
N THR A 84 23.24 -23.46 -3.67
CA THR A 84 22.43 -22.30 -3.31
C THR A 84 21.70 -22.43 -1.99
N SER A 85 21.46 -21.30 -1.32
CA SER A 85 20.64 -21.23 -0.10
C SER A 85 19.88 -19.91 -0.06
N ASP A 86 18.70 -19.93 0.54
CA ASP A 86 17.95 -18.73 0.93
C ASP A 86 18.19 -18.32 2.40
N ASP A 87 19.00 -19.08 3.13
CA ASP A 87 19.52 -18.67 4.43
C ASP A 87 20.77 -17.76 4.24
N PRO A 88 20.73 -16.50 4.69
CA PRO A 88 21.87 -15.59 4.63
C PRO A 88 23.10 -16.09 5.41
N ALA A 89 22.92 -16.95 6.42
CA ALA A 89 24.01 -17.48 7.23
C ALA A 89 24.66 -18.74 6.63
N ALA A 90 24.04 -19.35 5.61
CA ALA A 90 24.54 -20.59 5.02
C ALA A 90 25.91 -20.40 4.36
N ALA A 91 26.80 -21.38 4.53
CA ALA A 91 28.11 -21.39 3.87
C ALA A 91 28.02 -22.03 2.48
N VAL A 92 27.36 -21.34 1.55
CA VAL A 92 27.20 -21.78 0.15
C VAL A 92 27.79 -20.77 -0.84
N PRO A 93 28.18 -21.19 -2.06
CA PRO A 93 28.69 -20.30 -3.10
C PRO A 93 27.74 -19.17 -3.51
N LEU A 94 26.43 -19.44 -3.58
CA LEU A 94 25.41 -18.45 -3.95
C LEU A 94 24.29 -18.40 -2.89
N ARG A 95 24.14 -17.26 -2.23
CA ARG A 95 23.02 -16.98 -1.32
C ARG A 95 22.01 -16.15 -2.07
N CYS A 96 20.76 -16.59 -2.16
CA CYS A 96 19.69 -15.86 -2.83
C CYS A 96 18.67 -15.46 -1.78
N VAL A 97 18.56 -14.17 -1.48
CA VAL A 97 17.60 -13.66 -0.48
C VAL A 97 16.79 -12.52 -1.08
N THR A 98 15.68 -12.18 -0.44
CA THR A 98 14.83 -11.07 -0.89
C THR A 98 15.25 -9.75 -0.26
N TYR A 99 15.00 -8.61 -0.90
CA TYR A 99 15.25 -7.29 -0.30
C TYR A 99 14.53 -7.10 1.04
N GLN A 100 13.35 -7.71 1.22
CA GLN A 100 12.59 -7.68 2.47
C GLN A 100 13.36 -8.27 3.66
N LEU A 101 14.36 -9.14 3.43
CA LEU A 101 15.24 -9.64 4.50
C LEU A 101 16.06 -8.50 5.13
N LEU A 102 16.45 -7.51 4.32
CA LEU A 102 17.21 -6.34 4.77
C LEU A 102 16.34 -5.30 5.51
N GLY A 103 15.02 -5.45 5.44
CA GLY A 103 14.04 -4.58 6.09
C GLY A 103 12.70 -4.64 5.37
N ASN A 104 11.59 -4.60 6.12
CA ASN A 104 10.25 -4.64 5.55
C ASN A 104 9.86 -3.24 5.02
N PRO A 105 9.32 -3.10 3.78
CA PRO A 105 8.88 -1.80 3.25
C PRO A 105 7.92 -1.02 4.16
N GLY A 106 7.10 -1.72 4.95
CA GLY A 106 6.19 -1.10 5.91
C GLY A 106 6.87 -0.49 7.15
N GLU A 107 8.09 -0.92 7.48
CA GLU A 107 8.88 -0.40 8.60
C GLU A 107 9.98 0.57 8.13
N ALA A 108 10.29 0.58 6.83
CA ALA A 108 11.36 1.38 6.23
C ALA A 108 11.24 2.88 6.53
N ASP A 109 10.02 3.43 6.55
CA ASP A 109 9.78 4.85 6.86
C ASP A 109 10.03 5.17 8.35
N ASP A 110 9.69 4.25 9.24
CA ASP A 110 9.94 4.39 10.68
C ASP A 110 11.43 4.21 11.00
N GLU A 111 12.11 3.28 10.33
CA GLU A 111 13.55 3.08 10.46
C GLU A 111 14.34 4.28 9.91
N LEU A 112 13.90 4.86 8.79
CA LEU A 112 14.47 6.08 8.21
C LEU A 112 14.26 7.30 9.13
N ARG A 113 13.08 7.42 9.76
CA ARG A 113 12.82 8.45 10.79
C ARG A 113 13.66 8.24 12.04
N ALA A 114 13.87 7.00 12.47
CA ALA A 114 14.76 6.68 13.59
C ALA A 114 16.22 7.01 13.27
N ALA A 115 16.67 6.76 12.04
CA ALA A 115 17.99 7.18 11.55
C ALA A 115 18.12 8.71 11.53
N ALA A 116 17.08 9.42 11.06
CA ALA A 116 17.03 10.87 11.07
C ALA A 116 17.09 11.46 12.48
N ARG A 117 16.44 10.81 13.45
CA ARG A 117 16.52 11.18 14.87
C ARG A 117 17.95 11.00 15.41
N ARG A 118 18.65 9.92 15.05
CA ARG A 118 20.05 9.70 15.45
C ARG A 118 20.97 10.79 14.89
N LEU A 119 20.78 11.20 13.64
CA LEU A 119 21.50 12.35 13.07
C LEU A 119 21.22 13.63 13.84
N TRP A 120 19.95 13.89 14.17
CA TRP A 120 19.59 15.07 14.94
C TRP A 120 20.25 15.07 16.33
N VAL A 121 20.28 13.93 17.01
CA VAL A 121 21.01 13.77 18.29
C VAL A 121 22.51 14.06 18.09
N ALA A 122 23.12 13.54 17.02
CA ALA A 122 24.53 13.79 16.72
C ALA A 122 24.81 15.28 16.42
N GLU A 123 23.94 15.97 15.66
CA GLU A 123 24.03 17.41 15.41
C GLU A 123 23.98 18.18 16.74
N VAL A 124 23.00 17.88 17.59
CA VAL A 124 22.86 18.52 18.92
C VAL A 124 24.05 18.20 19.84
N ALA A 125 24.64 17.01 19.74
CA ALA A 125 25.82 16.63 20.52
C ALA A 125 27.04 17.50 20.21
N THR A 126 27.12 18.09 19.02
CA THR A 126 28.18 19.06 18.70
C THR A 126 28.05 20.37 19.49
N GLU A 127 26.83 20.71 19.93
CA GLU A 127 26.55 21.95 20.67
C GLU A 127 26.58 21.77 22.19
N VAL A 128 25.98 20.68 22.69
CA VAL A 128 25.76 20.46 24.14
C VAL A 128 26.56 19.28 24.72
N GLY A 129 27.30 18.55 23.89
CA GLY A 129 28.00 17.33 24.27
C GLY A 129 27.13 16.06 24.21
N PRO A 130 27.74 14.87 24.08
CA PRO A 130 27.02 13.62 23.82
C PRO A 130 26.11 13.18 24.95
N GLU A 131 26.48 13.45 26.21
CA GLU A 131 25.70 13.08 27.40
C GLU A 131 24.42 13.91 27.54
N ALA A 132 24.41 15.16 27.08
CA ALA A 132 23.27 16.07 27.19
C ALA A 132 22.39 16.12 25.93
N ALA A 133 22.88 15.62 24.79
CA ALA A 133 22.19 15.69 23.51
C ALA A 133 20.87 14.92 23.49
N GLU A 134 20.88 13.69 24.02
CA GLU A 134 19.71 12.82 24.06
C GLU A 134 18.57 13.45 24.89
N ALA A 135 18.93 14.08 26.02
CA ALA A 135 17.98 14.78 26.89
C ALA A 135 17.42 16.05 26.23
N ARG A 136 18.25 16.79 25.48
CA ARG A 136 17.82 17.99 24.74
C ARG A 136 16.87 17.66 23.59
N VAL A 137 17.16 16.62 22.83
CA VAL A 137 16.29 16.14 21.75
C VAL A 137 14.97 15.65 22.34
N ARG A 138 15.01 14.83 23.41
CA ARG A 138 13.80 14.35 24.09
C ARG A 138 12.93 15.50 24.64
N ALA A 139 13.55 16.50 25.27
CA ALA A 139 12.83 17.68 25.75
C ALA A 139 12.15 18.46 24.61
N THR A 140 12.75 18.46 23.42
CA THR A 140 12.15 19.09 22.23
C THR A 140 11.01 18.24 21.66
N GLU A 141 11.14 16.91 21.65
CA GLU A 141 10.08 15.98 21.25
C GLU A 141 8.85 16.07 22.17
N GLU A 142 9.07 16.25 23.48
CA GLU A 142 8.01 16.34 24.49
C GLU A 142 7.40 17.76 24.60
N GLY A 143 8.19 18.80 24.32
CA GLY A 143 7.77 20.20 24.48
C GLY A 143 7.26 20.90 23.21
N ASP A 144 7.71 20.50 22.02
CA ASP A 144 7.31 21.12 20.74
C ASP A 144 7.32 20.09 19.59
N ALA A 145 6.21 19.36 19.48
CA ALA A 145 6.02 18.34 18.45
C ALA A 145 6.13 18.89 17.01
N LYS A 146 5.78 20.17 16.79
CA LYS A 146 5.86 20.79 15.47
C LYS A 146 7.32 21.06 15.09
N ARG A 147 8.15 21.50 16.03
CA ARG A 147 9.60 21.66 15.84
C ARG A 147 10.28 20.31 15.67
N ALA A 148 10.00 19.33 16.52
CA ALA A 148 10.56 17.99 16.39
C ALA A 148 10.24 17.35 15.03
N GLY A 149 9.00 17.50 14.54
CA GLY A 149 8.62 17.05 13.20
C GLY A 149 9.38 17.75 12.07
N ARG A 150 9.66 19.06 12.19
CA ARG A 150 10.49 19.80 11.22
C ARG A 150 11.94 19.33 11.21
N GLU A 151 12.54 19.11 12.39
CA GLU A 151 13.92 18.64 12.51
C GLU A 151 14.09 17.23 11.98
N ILE A 152 13.20 16.30 12.34
CA ILE A 152 13.20 14.94 11.77
C ILE A 152 13.04 15.01 10.25
N GLY A 153 12.10 15.82 9.75
CA GLY A 153 11.90 16.00 8.31
C GLY A 153 13.12 16.58 7.58
N ARG A 154 13.86 17.50 8.21
CA ARG A 154 15.13 18.06 7.68
C ARG A 154 16.19 16.97 7.56
N HIS A 155 16.35 16.15 8.59
CA HIS A 155 17.33 15.06 8.61
C HIS A 155 16.96 13.90 7.68
N VAL A 156 15.67 13.57 7.52
CA VAL A 156 15.21 12.62 6.48
C VAL A 156 15.59 13.13 5.09
N ARG A 157 15.41 14.43 4.81
CA ARG A 157 15.84 15.02 3.53
C ARG A 157 17.36 14.99 3.35
N ALA A 158 18.14 15.20 4.42
CA ALA A 158 19.59 15.10 4.37
C ALA A 158 20.06 13.66 4.09
N LEU A 159 19.48 12.66 4.77
CA LEU A 159 19.72 11.23 4.51
C LEU A 159 19.44 10.86 3.07
N ARG A 160 18.28 11.26 2.56
CA ARG A 160 17.89 11.01 1.16
C ARG A 160 18.86 11.62 0.15
N ARG A 161 19.37 12.82 0.42
CA ARG A 161 20.40 13.43 -0.44
C ARG A 161 21.73 12.68 -0.39
N SER A 162 22.18 12.30 0.82
CA SER A 162 23.40 11.51 1.01
C SER A 162 23.40 10.20 0.24
N LEU A 163 22.25 9.53 0.16
CA LEU A 163 22.09 8.28 -0.61
C LEU A 163 22.28 8.51 -2.11
N GLY A 164 21.76 9.62 -2.63
CA GLY A 164 21.84 9.93 -4.06
C GLY A 164 23.17 10.55 -4.52
N THR A 165 23.82 11.36 -3.68
CA THR A 165 25.02 12.14 -4.07
C THR A 165 26.31 11.63 -3.43
N GLY A 166 26.22 10.69 -2.49
CA GLY A 166 27.38 10.26 -1.69
C GLY A 166 27.83 11.29 -0.64
N GLU A 167 27.09 12.37 -0.43
CA GLU A 167 27.43 13.46 0.49
C GLU A 167 27.50 12.94 1.94
N ASP A 168 28.58 13.27 2.66
CA ASP A 168 28.75 12.88 4.06
C ASP A 168 27.81 13.70 4.96
N VAL A 169 27.01 13.01 5.77
CA VAL A 169 26.06 13.61 6.73
C VAL A 169 26.66 13.79 8.12
N GLY A 170 27.98 13.60 8.27
CA GLY A 170 28.72 13.80 9.52
C GLY A 170 28.55 12.67 10.53
N VAL A 171 27.75 11.65 10.19
CA VAL A 171 27.58 10.41 10.96
C VAL A 171 27.83 9.23 10.03
N PRO A 172 28.71 8.29 10.37
CA PRO A 172 28.96 7.10 9.56
C PRO A 172 27.67 6.35 9.26
N ARG A 173 27.46 5.96 8.00
CA ARG A 173 26.20 5.32 7.57
C ARG A 173 25.86 4.06 8.36
N ALA A 174 26.86 3.32 8.83
CA ALA A 174 26.67 2.17 9.71
C ALA A 174 25.94 2.51 11.04
N GLN A 175 26.09 3.73 11.56
CA GLN A 175 25.40 4.19 12.78
C GLN A 175 23.95 4.63 12.51
N LEU A 176 23.57 4.74 11.24
CA LEU A 176 22.19 5.06 10.83
C LEU A 176 21.29 3.82 10.83
N LEU A 177 21.85 2.60 10.86
CA LEU A 177 21.07 1.37 10.89
C LEU A 177 20.50 1.09 12.29
N GLY A 178 19.31 0.46 12.34
CA GLY A 178 18.77 -0.08 13.59
C GLY A 178 19.58 -1.29 14.09
N PRO A 179 19.47 -1.67 15.38
CA PRO A 179 20.30 -2.74 15.97
C PRO A 179 20.18 -4.10 15.26
N ARG A 180 18.96 -4.45 14.83
CA ARG A 180 18.69 -5.69 14.09
C ARG A 180 19.36 -5.68 12.72
N THR A 181 19.11 -4.63 11.94
CA THR A 181 19.66 -4.46 10.59
C THR A 181 21.17 -4.37 10.60
N ALA A 182 21.75 -3.66 11.59
CA ALA A 182 23.19 -3.61 11.79
C ALA A 182 23.77 -5.00 12.10
N THR A 183 23.12 -5.78 12.97
CA THR A 183 23.55 -7.15 13.29
C THR A 183 23.51 -8.04 12.05
N LEU A 184 22.45 -7.95 11.24
CA LEU A 184 22.33 -8.70 9.99
C LEU A 184 23.42 -8.33 8.98
N VAL A 185 23.67 -7.03 8.78
CA VAL A 185 24.74 -6.55 7.90
C VAL A 185 26.11 -7.05 8.39
N ASP A 186 26.34 -7.09 9.69
CA ASP A 186 27.60 -7.55 10.28
C ASP A 186 27.80 -9.06 10.12
N GLN A 187 26.71 -9.82 10.23
CA GLN A 187 26.68 -11.25 9.94
C GLN A 187 26.98 -11.53 8.45
N LEU A 188 26.32 -10.79 7.55
CA LEU A 188 26.56 -10.92 6.11
C LEU A 188 28.01 -10.54 5.74
N ALA A 189 28.52 -9.44 6.29
CA ALA A 189 29.88 -8.98 6.06
C ALA A 189 30.94 -9.98 6.56
N SER A 190 30.68 -10.64 7.69
CA SER A 190 31.58 -11.66 8.26
C SER A 190 31.47 -13.05 7.59
N SER A 191 30.48 -13.26 6.73
CA SER A 191 30.25 -14.55 6.04
C SER A 191 31.17 -14.82 4.84
N GLY A 192 32.11 -13.91 4.54
CA GLY A 192 33.09 -14.07 3.47
C GLY A 192 32.56 -13.81 2.06
N LEU A 193 31.53 -12.97 1.93
CA LEU A 193 31.01 -12.53 0.63
C LEU A 193 32.06 -11.71 -0.13
N GLY A 194 32.18 -11.97 -1.43
CA GLY A 194 33.02 -11.19 -2.34
C GLY A 194 32.24 -10.56 -3.50
N THR A 195 30.96 -10.89 -3.65
CA THR A 195 30.09 -10.40 -4.73
C THR A 195 28.68 -10.15 -4.20
N VAL A 196 28.09 -9.02 -4.59
CA VAL A 196 26.69 -8.67 -4.32
C VAL A 196 25.98 -8.46 -5.66
N VAL A 197 24.86 -9.14 -5.86
CA VAL A 197 24.00 -8.99 -7.05
C VAL A 197 22.68 -8.36 -6.64
N LEU A 198 22.25 -7.34 -7.37
CA LEU A 198 21.04 -6.57 -7.16
C LEU A 198 20.13 -6.78 -8.39
N ASP A 199 19.12 -7.64 -8.26
CA ASP A 199 18.17 -7.89 -9.35
C ASP A 199 16.97 -6.94 -9.26
N GLU A 200 16.54 -6.43 -10.41
CA GLU A 200 15.60 -5.31 -10.53
C GLU A 200 15.99 -4.11 -9.63
N CYS A 201 17.25 -3.70 -9.73
CA CYS A 201 17.83 -2.64 -8.90
C CYS A 201 17.13 -1.28 -9.03
N HIS A 202 16.31 -1.06 -10.06
CA HIS A 202 15.47 0.13 -10.21
C HIS A 202 14.32 0.19 -9.19
N HIS A 203 13.96 -0.92 -8.54
CA HIS A 203 12.94 -0.97 -7.48
C HIS A 203 13.51 -0.77 -6.06
N LEU A 204 14.78 -0.41 -5.93
CA LEU A 204 15.45 -0.25 -4.64
C LEU A 204 14.93 1.00 -3.90
N LEU A 205 14.08 0.80 -2.89
CA LEU A 205 13.61 1.86 -2.01
C LEU A 205 14.79 2.53 -1.27
N ASP A 206 14.61 3.81 -0.87
CA ASP A 206 15.62 4.61 -0.13
C ASP A 206 16.28 3.85 1.03
N TRP A 207 15.47 3.11 1.79
CA TRP A 207 15.95 2.35 2.95
C TRP A 207 16.84 1.17 2.54
N TRP A 208 16.45 0.41 1.52
CA TRP A 208 17.27 -0.70 1.02
C TRP A 208 18.56 -0.19 0.39
N ALA A 209 18.53 0.96 -0.29
CA ALA A 209 19.73 1.64 -0.78
C ALA A 209 20.72 1.94 0.36
N LEU A 210 20.24 2.43 1.50
CA LEU A 210 21.07 2.69 2.67
C LEU A 210 21.68 1.40 3.22
N VAL A 211 20.87 0.36 3.43
CA VAL A 211 21.33 -0.91 4.00
C VAL A 211 22.36 -1.58 3.09
N VAL A 212 22.08 -1.64 1.78
CA VAL A 212 22.99 -2.22 0.79
C VAL A 212 24.27 -1.41 0.68
N SER A 213 24.22 -0.07 0.72
CA SER A 213 25.42 0.77 0.72
C SER A 213 26.32 0.48 1.91
N VAL A 214 25.75 0.36 3.13
CA VAL A 214 26.52 0.00 4.33
C VAL A 214 27.12 -1.40 4.20
N LEU A 215 26.37 -2.37 3.67
CA LEU A 215 26.88 -3.72 3.43
C LEU A 215 28.07 -3.71 2.46
N VAL A 216 27.94 -3.00 1.34
CA VAL A 216 29.01 -2.85 0.34
C VAL A 216 30.23 -2.14 0.94
N GLU A 217 30.05 -1.09 1.73
CA GLU A 217 31.15 -0.41 2.45
C GLU A 217 31.89 -1.36 3.40
N ARG A 218 31.17 -2.19 4.15
CA ARG A 218 31.78 -3.18 5.07
C ARG A 218 32.50 -4.29 4.32
N LEU A 219 31.94 -4.77 3.22
CA LEU A 219 32.57 -5.80 2.37
C LEU A 219 33.79 -5.24 1.63
N ALA A 220 33.76 -3.98 1.19
CA ALA A 220 34.88 -3.33 0.53
C ALA A 220 36.10 -3.15 1.45
N ALA A 221 35.88 -3.04 2.77
CA ALA A 221 36.95 -2.97 3.76
C ALA A 221 37.69 -4.32 3.94
N ALA A 222 37.15 -5.43 3.44
CA ALA A 222 37.78 -6.75 3.52
C ALA A 222 38.90 -6.91 2.46
N PRO A 223 39.94 -7.73 2.73
CA PRO A 223 41.02 -7.97 1.77
C PRO A 223 40.49 -8.60 0.48
N GLY A 224 40.63 -7.87 -0.63
CA GLY A 224 40.16 -8.31 -1.96
C GLY A 224 38.99 -7.49 -2.52
N GLY A 225 38.35 -6.63 -1.72
CA GLY A 225 37.24 -5.79 -2.16
C GLY A 225 35.95 -6.56 -2.48
N VAL A 226 34.91 -5.85 -2.92
CA VAL A 226 33.59 -6.42 -3.26
C VAL A 226 33.22 -6.08 -4.70
N ALA A 227 32.74 -7.08 -5.43
CA ALA A 227 32.11 -6.90 -6.73
C ALA A 227 30.63 -6.60 -6.56
N VAL A 228 30.07 -5.65 -7.31
CA VAL A 228 28.64 -5.33 -7.27
C VAL A 228 28.06 -5.45 -8.68
N ILE A 229 26.98 -6.22 -8.84
CA ILE A 229 26.31 -6.42 -10.13
C ILE A 229 24.87 -5.96 -10.00
N GLY A 230 24.48 -4.91 -10.70
CA GLY A 230 23.11 -4.43 -10.82
C GLY A 230 22.48 -4.84 -12.14
N LEU A 231 21.28 -5.41 -12.07
CA LEU A 231 20.50 -5.83 -13.23
C LEU A 231 19.14 -5.13 -13.20
N THR A 232 18.73 -4.55 -14.33
CA THR A 232 17.42 -3.90 -14.43
C THR A 232 16.77 -4.12 -15.79
N ALA A 233 15.44 -4.20 -15.82
CA ALA A 233 14.64 -4.20 -17.05
C ALA A 233 14.47 -2.83 -17.69
N THR A 234 14.50 -1.78 -16.88
CA THR A 234 14.15 -0.42 -17.27
C THR A 234 15.13 0.55 -16.66
N LEU A 235 15.58 1.51 -17.48
CA LEU A 235 16.30 2.67 -16.98
C LEU A 235 15.34 3.53 -16.16
N PRO A 236 15.78 4.06 -15.02
CA PRO A 236 14.95 4.94 -14.22
C PRO A 236 14.72 6.26 -14.96
N GLU A 237 13.48 6.78 -14.91
CA GLU A 237 13.13 7.99 -15.64
C GLU A 237 13.96 9.19 -15.13
N PRO A 238 14.60 9.98 -16.01
CA PRO A 238 15.39 11.14 -15.59
C PRO A 238 14.56 12.24 -14.89
N ALA A 239 13.23 12.21 -15.04
CA ALA A 239 12.31 13.14 -14.38
C ALA A 239 12.02 12.78 -12.90
N SER A 240 12.26 11.53 -12.48
CA SER A 240 12.23 11.12 -11.07
C SER A 240 13.64 11.14 -10.48
N SER A 241 14.20 12.33 -10.32
CA SER A 241 15.60 12.61 -9.92
C SER A 241 16.04 12.10 -8.53
N ARG A 242 15.25 11.26 -7.85
CA ARG A 242 15.49 10.81 -6.47
C ARG A 242 15.94 9.36 -6.40
N GLU A 243 15.22 8.46 -7.06
CA GLU A 243 15.58 7.04 -7.15
C GLU A 243 16.81 6.85 -8.04
N ALA A 244 16.95 7.71 -9.07
CA ALA A 244 18.10 7.82 -9.97
C ALA A 244 19.46 7.86 -9.24
N GLY A 245 19.60 8.77 -8.28
CA GLY A 245 20.86 8.97 -7.56
C GLY A 245 21.22 7.81 -6.64
N ASN A 246 20.24 7.13 -6.04
CA ASN A 246 20.48 6.07 -5.06
C ASN A 246 21.26 4.89 -5.66
N TYR A 247 20.94 4.51 -6.90
CA TYR A 247 21.66 3.43 -7.57
C TYR A 247 22.84 3.94 -8.41
N GLU A 248 22.83 5.16 -8.97
CA GLU A 248 24.04 5.70 -9.61
C GLU A 248 25.18 5.84 -8.59
N GLY A 249 24.89 6.23 -7.35
CA GLY A 249 25.86 6.25 -6.26
C GLY A 249 26.35 4.86 -5.84
N LEU A 250 25.57 3.80 -6.07
CA LEU A 250 25.88 2.42 -5.67
C LEU A 250 26.53 1.61 -6.80
N LEU A 251 26.09 1.78 -8.03
CA LEU A 251 26.45 0.97 -9.20
C LEU A 251 27.25 1.75 -10.24
N GLY A 252 27.20 3.09 -10.22
CA GLY A 252 27.75 3.92 -11.28
C GLY A 252 26.80 4.10 -12.48
N PRO A 253 27.27 4.73 -13.57
CA PRO A 253 26.51 4.84 -14.81
C PRO A 253 26.22 3.45 -15.40
N VAL A 254 25.26 3.38 -16.32
CA VAL A 254 24.91 2.12 -16.99
C VAL A 254 26.06 1.71 -17.91
N ASP A 255 26.66 0.54 -17.65
CA ASP A 255 27.81 0.04 -18.41
C ASP A 255 27.40 -0.62 -19.72
N ALA A 256 26.25 -1.29 -19.73
CA ALA A 256 25.74 -1.93 -20.92
C ALA A 256 24.22 -1.97 -20.96
N GLU A 257 23.66 -1.67 -22.13
CA GLU A 257 22.23 -1.67 -22.39
C GLU A 257 21.91 -2.56 -23.60
N LEU A 258 20.88 -3.39 -23.46
CA LEU A 258 20.32 -4.16 -24.57
C LEU A 258 18.98 -3.55 -25.01
N HIS A 259 18.87 -3.13 -26.27
CA HIS A 259 17.58 -2.66 -26.78
C HIS A 259 16.61 -3.81 -27.07
N LEU A 260 15.33 -3.57 -26.79
CA LEU A 260 14.24 -4.52 -27.04
C LEU A 260 14.15 -4.94 -28.52
N ALA A 261 14.47 -4.02 -29.44
CA ALA A 261 14.51 -4.29 -30.88
C ALA A 261 15.50 -5.40 -31.26
N ALA A 262 16.61 -5.54 -30.53
CA ALA A 262 17.60 -6.59 -30.78
C ALA A 262 17.01 -7.99 -30.48
N LEU A 263 16.23 -8.11 -29.39
CA LEU A 263 15.57 -9.38 -29.03
C LEU A 263 14.48 -9.78 -30.04
N VAL A 264 13.76 -8.80 -30.59
CA VAL A 264 12.76 -9.04 -31.65
C VAL A 264 13.46 -9.47 -32.94
N ALA A 265 14.53 -8.78 -33.34
CA ALA A 265 15.29 -9.11 -34.54
C ALA A 265 15.91 -10.52 -34.47
N GLU A 266 16.32 -10.97 -33.29
CA GLU A 266 16.84 -12.32 -33.05
C GLU A 266 15.76 -13.40 -32.91
N GLY A 267 14.47 -13.03 -32.93
CA GLY A 267 13.35 -13.94 -32.73
C GLY A 267 13.21 -14.47 -31.29
N ALA A 268 13.96 -13.90 -30.35
CA ALA A 268 13.90 -14.23 -28.92
C ALA A 268 12.67 -13.64 -28.23
N LEU A 269 12.11 -12.57 -28.80
CA LEU A 269 10.85 -11.97 -28.37
C LEU A 269 9.90 -11.88 -29.57
N ALA A 270 8.64 -12.20 -29.33
CA ALA A 270 7.62 -12.05 -30.36
C ALA A 270 7.52 -10.57 -30.78
N PRO A 271 7.51 -10.26 -32.08
CA PRO A 271 7.24 -8.90 -32.52
C PRO A 271 5.84 -8.49 -32.04
N TRP A 272 5.75 -7.38 -31.35
CA TRP A 272 4.46 -6.81 -30.93
C TRP A 272 4.24 -5.47 -31.62
N ARG A 273 2.98 -5.10 -31.78
CA ARG A 273 2.57 -3.78 -32.23
C ARG A 273 1.57 -3.25 -31.23
N ASP A 274 1.84 -2.08 -30.69
CA ASP A 274 0.91 -1.43 -29.77
C ASP A 274 -0.41 -1.19 -30.49
N GLY A 275 -1.47 -1.84 -29.99
CA GLY A 275 -2.82 -1.73 -30.52
C GLY A 275 -3.60 -0.71 -29.71
N VAL A 276 -3.55 0.56 -30.10
CA VAL A 276 -4.40 1.57 -29.48
C VAL A 276 -5.77 1.54 -30.18
N ARG A 277 -6.75 0.91 -29.54
CA ARG A 277 -8.15 0.98 -29.97
C ARG A 277 -8.83 2.13 -29.22
N LEU A 278 -8.94 3.26 -29.88
CA LEU A 278 -9.79 4.36 -29.40
C LEU A 278 -11.24 3.90 -29.53
N VAL A 279 -11.91 3.72 -28.39
CA VAL A 279 -13.34 3.41 -28.34
C VAL A 279 -14.07 4.75 -28.20
N PRO A 280 -14.85 5.17 -29.22
CA PRO A 280 -15.66 6.36 -29.04
C PRO A 280 -16.68 6.11 -27.92
N PRO A 281 -17.04 7.15 -27.14
CA PRO A 281 -18.09 7.04 -26.14
C PRO A 281 -19.38 6.51 -26.78
N ALA A 282 -20.17 5.75 -26.02
CA ALA A 282 -21.51 5.36 -26.45
C ALA A 282 -22.36 6.60 -26.77
N PRO A 283 -23.42 6.52 -27.59
CA PRO A 283 -24.22 7.69 -27.97
C PRO A 283 -24.71 8.52 -26.77
N ASP A 284 -25.07 7.86 -25.67
CA ASP A 284 -25.52 8.52 -24.44
C ASP A 284 -24.36 9.21 -23.69
N GLU A 285 -23.18 8.59 -23.68
CA GLU A 285 -21.94 9.16 -23.11
C GLU A 285 -21.44 10.34 -23.97
N ALA A 286 -21.54 10.24 -25.30
CA ALA A 286 -21.21 11.31 -26.22
C ALA A 286 -22.14 12.51 -26.01
N ALA A 287 -23.45 12.27 -25.91
CA ALA A 287 -24.42 13.33 -25.64
C ALA A 287 -24.20 13.99 -24.26
N PHE A 288 -23.81 13.21 -23.25
CA PHE A 288 -23.41 13.74 -21.95
C PHE A 288 -22.16 14.63 -22.07
N LEU A 289 -21.11 14.15 -22.74
CA LEU A 289 -19.86 14.89 -22.92
C LEU A 289 -20.06 16.17 -23.74
N ASP A 290 -20.83 16.12 -24.83
CA ASP A 290 -21.16 17.29 -25.66
C ASP A 290 -21.91 18.35 -24.87
N ARG A 291 -22.86 17.92 -24.02
CA ARG A 291 -23.58 18.84 -23.13
C ARG A 291 -22.65 19.53 -22.14
N TRP A 292 -21.79 18.78 -21.46
CA TRP A 292 -20.84 19.34 -20.50
C TRP A 292 -19.77 20.20 -21.17
N GLN A 293 -19.33 19.85 -22.38
CA GLN A 293 -18.43 20.68 -23.17
C GLN A 293 -19.12 22.00 -23.58
N GLY A 294 -20.40 21.95 -23.93
CA GLY A 294 -21.21 23.15 -24.16
C GLY A 294 -21.30 24.04 -22.92
N GLU A 295 -21.71 23.48 -21.78
CA GLU A 295 -21.82 24.20 -20.50
C GLU A 295 -20.47 24.79 -20.05
N LEU A 296 -19.37 24.04 -20.23
CA LEU A 296 -18.01 24.52 -19.95
C LEU A 296 -17.62 25.65 -20.88
N THR A 297 -17.88 25.55 -22.18
CA THR A 297 -17.55 26.59 -23.16
C THR A 297 -18.33 27.87 -22.87
N THR A 298 -19.62 27.77 -22.58
CA THR A 298 -20.44 28.92 -22.16
C THR A 298 -19.92 29.54 -20.87
N SER A 299 -19.58 28.72 -19.87
CA SER A 299 -19.01 29.23 -18.61
C SER A 299 -17.65 29.91 -18.82
N LEU A 300 -16.82 29.38 -19.71
CA LEU A 300 -15.54 29.99 -20.08
C LEU A 300 -15.74 31.31 -20.81
N ASP A 301 -16.69 31.39 -21.75
CA ASP A 301 -17.00 32.65 -22.45
C ASP A 301 -17.56 33.71 -21.48
N ASP A 302 -18.46 33.33 -20.57
CA ASP A 302 -19.00 34.22 -19.54
C ASP A 302 -17.92 34.75 -18.60
N VAL A 303 -16.93 33.91 -18.26
CA VAL A 303 -15.80 34.33 -17.41
C VAL A 303 -14.80 35.16 -18.20
N LEU A 304 -14.40 34.73 -19.41
CA LEU A 304 -13.32 35.34 -20.18
C LEU A 304 -13.73 36.62 -20.91
N VAL A 305 -15.02 36.80 -21.20
CA VAL A 305 -15.58 38.01 -21.85
C VAL A 305 -16.36 38.87 -20.85
N GLY A 306 -16.69 38.32 -19.67
CA GLY A 306 -17.46 39.02 -18.64
C GLY A 306 -16.67 40.05 -17.84
N GLU A 307 -17.40 40.97 -17.21
CA GLU A 307 -16.84 41.95 -16.27
C GLU A 307 -16.03 41.29 -15.16
N ALA A 308 -16.32 40.04 -14.77
CA ALA A 308 -15.62 39.34 -13.71
C ALA A 308 -14.11 39.17 -13.98
N LEU A 309 -13.68 38.82 -15.20
CA LEU A 309 -12.26 38.74 -15.53
C LEU A 309 -11.63 40.14 -15.59
N VAL A 310 -12.36 41.13 -16.11
CA VAL A 310 -11.88 42.52 -16.13
C VAL A 310 -11.72 43.06 -14.71
N THR A 311 -12.68 42.82 -13.83
CA THR A 311 -12.65 43.20 -12.41
C THR A 311 -11.53 42.47 -11.67
N TRP A 312 -11.36 41.17 -11.91
CA TRP A 312 -10.27 40.40 -11.32
C TRP A 312 -8.90 40.88 -11.83
N ALA A 313 -8.73 41.08 -13.14
CA ALA A 313 -7.50 41.59 -13.73
C ALA A 313 -7.18 43.01 -13.25
N VAL A 314 -8.19 43.90 -13.17
CA VAL A 314 -8.04 45.24 -12.58
C VAL A 314 -7.68 45.15 -11.10
N ALA A 315 -8.24 44.21 -10.33
CA ALA A 315 -7.87 43.99 -8.94
C ALA A 315 -6.44 43.44 -8.79
N GLN A 316 -5.96 42.60 -9.71
CA GLN A 316 -4.57 42.13 -9.71
C GLN A 316 -3.58 43.23 -10.14
N ILE A 317 -3.98 44.13 -11.05
CA ILE A 317 -3.18 45.29 -11.47
C ILE A 317 -3.19 46.41 -10.42
N SER A 318 -4.28 46.54 -9.66
CA SER A 318 -4.47 47.56 -8.62
C SER A 318 -4.08 47.08 -7.22
N ALA A 319 -3.73 45.80 -7.07
CA ALA A 319 -3.16 45.29 -5.83
C ALA A 319 -1.74 45.87 -5.69
N PRO A 320 -1.43 46.62 -4.61
CA PRO A 320 -0.10 47.16 -4.41
C PRO A 320 0.86 45.98 -4.20
N THR A 321 1.67 45.68 -5.21
CA THR A 321 2.86 44.87 -5.01
C THR A 321 3.78 45.63 -4.05
N GLY A 322 4.39 44.92 -3.09
CA GLY A 322 5.30 45.50 -2.09
C GLY A 322 6.53 46.25 -2.63
N ASP A 323 6.64 46.43 -3.95
CA ASP A 323 7.63 47.24 -4.66
C ASP A 323 7.20 48.71 -4.90
N ASP A 324 5.99 49.13 -4.51
CA ASP A 324 5.60 50.56 -4.53
C ASP A 324 6.40 51.42 -3.53
N ALA A 325 7.30 50.82 -2.75
CA ALA A 325 8.36 51.53 -2.02
C ALA A 325 9.51 52.03 -2.92
N LEU A 326 9.53 51.69 -4.21
CA LEU A 326 10.55 52.09 -5.18
C LEU A 326 9.92 52.75 -6.43
N ALA A 327 9.04 53.74 -6.20
CA ALA A 327 8.70 54.72 -7.23
C ALA A 327 9.97 55.52 -7.61
N GLY A 328 10.68 55.05 -8.64
CA GLY A 328 11.96 55.67 -9.00
C GLY A 328 12.56 55.30 -10.35
N VAL A 329 11.85 54.74 -11.33
CA VAL A 329 12.40 54.61 -12.69
C VAL A 329 11.31 54.82 -13.75
N ARG A 330 11.54 55.78 -14.65
CA ARG A 330 10.67 56.09 -15.79
C ARG A 330 10.68 54.93 -16.82
N PRO A 331 9.55 54.63 -17.50
CA PRO A 331 9.55 53.65 -18.58
C PRO A 331 10.28 54.18 -19.82
N ALA A 332 11.10 53.31 -20.43
CA ALA A 332 11.69 53.53 -21.74
C ALA A 332 10.65 53.31 -22.85
N THR A 333 10.81 54.03 -23.97
CA THR A 333 9.91 54.07 -25.12
C THR A 333 9.99 52.81 -26.02
N PRO A 334 9.01 52.59 -26.91
CA PRO A 334 8.73 51.30 -27.59
C PRO A 334 9.74 50.82 -28.65
N ASP A 335 10.94 51.38 -28.71
CA ASP A 335 11.84 51.24 -29.87
C ASP A 335 13.02 50.27 -29.64
N GLU A 336 13.04 49.50 -28.54
CA GLU A 336 14.19 48.62 -28.20
C GLU A 336 13.86 47.12 -28.13
N ALA A 337 12.60 46.70 -28.36
CA ALA A 337 12.23 45.27 -28.37
C ALA A 337 12.45 44.57 -29.73
N ALA A 338 12.98 45.29 -30.73
CA ALA A 338 13.23 44.78 -32.07
C ALA A 338 14.73 44.50 -32.33
N ALA A 339 15.37 43.68 -31.49
CA ALA A 339 16.65 43.05 -31.86
C ALA A 339 16.99 41.91 -30.88
N THR A 340 16.70 40.66 -31.22
CA THR A 340 17.71 39.60 -31.44
C THR A 340 17.12 38.17 -31.40
N ARG A 341 17.63 37.36 -32.34
CA ARG A 341 17.72 35.89 -32.39
C ARG A 341 16.59 35.05 -33.00
N GLU A 342 16.60 35.07 -34.33
CA GLU A 342 16.77 33.93 -35.26
C GLU A 342 16.68 32.49 -34.71
N VAL A 343 15.79 31.71 -35.33
CA VAL A 343 15.70 30.24 -35.32
C VAL A 343 16.08 29.73 -36.73
N PRO A 344 16.99 28.75 -36.89
CA PRO A 344 17.35 28.23 -38.20
C PRO A 344 16.37 27.14 -38.67
N ALA A 345 16.13 27.12 -39.98
CA ALA A 345 15.26 26.19 -40.70
C ALA A 345 16.08 25.10 -41.44
N GLY A 346 15.46 23.93 -41.65
CA GLY A 346 15.91 22.79 -42.47
C GLY A 346 15.76 21.48 -41.69
N GLU A 347 15.14 20.39 -42.15
CA GLU A 347 14.92 19.88 -43.51
C GLU A 347 13.60 19.09 -43.62
N GLN A 348 13.07 19.04 -44.85
CA GLN A 348 11.86 18.32 -45.27
C GLN A 348 12.12 16.81 -45.38
N ALA A 349 11.30 15.99 -44.72
CA ALA A 349 11.23 14.55 -44.98
C ALA A 349 10.08 14.24 -45.95
N GLY A 350 10.46 13.70 -47.12
CA GLY A 350 9.55 13.39 -48.22
C GLY A 350 8.68 12.17 -48.00
N ALA A 351 7.52 12.18 -48.67
CA ALA A 351 6.59 11.08 -48.78
C ALA A 351 7.22 9.88 -49.53
N GLY A 352 7.18 8.71 -48.91
CA GLY A 352 7.58 7.42 -49.50
C GLY A 352 6.41 6.42 -49.51
N ALA A 353 6.18 5.83 -50.68
CA ALA A 353 5.07 4.96 -51.07
C ALA A 353 5.04 3.56 -50.39
N PRO A 354 3.93 2.78 -50.50
CA PRO A 354 3.72 1.54 -49.76
C PRO A 354 4.44 0.33 -50.39
N ILE A 355 4.85 -0.64 -49.55
CA ILE A 355 5.54 -1.88 -49.93
C ILE A 355 4.65 -3.09 -49.59
N PRO A 356 4.55 -4.13 -50.45
CA PRO A 356 3.51 -5.18 -50.43
C PRO A 356 3.76 -6.30 -49.41
N PRO A 357 2.77 -7.20 -49.16
CA PRO A 357 2.85 -8.20 -48.09
C PRO A 357 3.76 -9.37 -48.47
N ALA A 358 4.59 -9.81 -47.53
CA ALA A 358 5.42 -11.00 -47.66
C ALA A 358 4.73 -12.23 -47.03
N THR A 359 4.79 -13.32 -47.78
CA THR A 359 4.16 -14.63 -47.58
C THR A 359 4.73 -15.43 -46.41
N HIS A 360 3.85 -16.12 -45.67
CA HIS A 360 4.19 -17.13 -44.67
C HIS A 360 4.98 -18.31 -45.26
N ARG A 361 6.03 -18.74 -44.55
CA ARG A 361 6.61 -20.09 -44.65
C ARG A 361 6.49 -20.77 -43.28
N SER A 362 5.70 -21.83 -43.24
CA SER A 362 5.59 -22.78 -42.14
C SER A 362 6.75 -23.79 -42.17
N GLY A 363 7.37 -24.05 -41.02
CA GLY A 363 8.32 -25.13 -40.76
C GLY A 363 8.01 -25.81 -39.43
N PRO A 364 8.39 -27.09 -39.24
CA PRO A 364 7.61 -28.07 -38.48
C PRO A 364 7.98 -28.16 -36.99
N GLY A 365 7.03 -28.73 -36.23
CA GLY A 365 7.04 -28.86 -34.77
C GLY A 365 8.19 -29.67 -34.19
N ALA A 366 8.41 -29.43 -32.89
CA ALA A 366 9.30 -30.20 -32.04
C ALA A 366 8.48 -30.77 -30.86
N ASP A 367 8.60 -32.07 -30.72
CA ASP A 367 7.85 -32.97 -29.84
C ASP A 367 7.98 -32.65 -28.35
N ALA A 368 6.90 -32.93 -27.62
CA ALA A 368 6.82 -32.91 -26.17
C ALA A 368 7.58 -34.10 -25.55
N VAL A 369 8.31 -33.84 -24.46
CA VAL A 369 8.86 -34.88 -23.58
C VAL A 369 8.32 -34.64 -22.16
N GLU A 370 7.60 -35.64 -21.64
CA GLU A 370 6.94 -35.66 -20.33
C GLU A 370 7.95 -35.68 -19.15
N PRO A 371 7.60 -35.12 -17.98
CA PRO A 371 8.40 -35.24 -16.76
C PRO A 371 8.00 -36.46 -15.92
N VAL A 372 9.00 -37.25 -15.53
CA VAL A 372 8.90 -38.34 -14.54
C VAL A 372 8.97 -37.75 -13.13
N ALA A 373 7.97 -38.09 -12.30
CA ALA A 373 7.87 -37.70 -10.91
C ALA A 373 8.87 -38.44 -10.00
N ALA A 374 9.50 -37.73 -9.06
CA ALA A 374 10.18 -38.30 -7.91
C ALA A 374 9.87 -37.44 -6.66
N GLU A 375 9.28 -38.06 -5.64
CA GLU A 375 8.89 -37.44 -4.37
C GLU A 375 10.11 -36.99 -3.54
N PRO A 376 10.09 -35.80 -2.90
CA PRO A 376 11.12 -35.41 -1.95
C PRO A 376 10.82 -35.93 -0.54
N ALA A 377 11.87 -36.47 0.10
CA ALA A 377 11.89 -36.88 1.50
C ALA A 377 11.81 -35.67 2.46
N ALA A 378 11.01 -35.80 3.51
CA ALA A 378 10.70 -34.78 4.51
C ALA A 378 11.89 -34.40 5.41
N VAL A 379 12.00 -33.10 5.73
CA VAL A 379 12.89 -32.55 6.78
C VAL A 379 12.02 -31.67 7.69
N GLU A 380 12.09 -31.92 9.00
CA GLU A 380 11.19 -31.39 10.03
C GLU A 380 11.32 -29.86 10.27
N PRO A 381 10.20 -29.13 10.45
CA PRO A 381 10.17 -27.71 10.81
C PRO A 381 10.32 -27.48 12.34
N PRO A 382 10.53 -26.22 12.78
CA PRO A 382 10.89 -25.91 14.17
C PRO A 382 9.74 -26.19 15.15
N ALA A 383 10.13 -26.52 16.40
CA ALA A 383 9.27 -27.00 17.49
C ALA A 383 7.90 -26.30 17.59
N GLU A 384 6.85 -27.11 17.43
CA GLU A 384 5.46 -26.69 17.36
C GLU A 384 4.92 -26.23 18.72
N ARG A 385 4.22 -25.10 18.71
CA ARG A 385 3.32 -24.70 19.81
C ARG A 385 2.12 -25.64 19.81
N ALA A 386 1.63 -26.04 20.99
CA ALA A 386 0.52 -26.95 21.11
C ALA A 386 -0.74 -26.42 20.36
N PRO A 387 -1.61 -27.30 19.81
CA PRO A 387 -2.70 -26.89 18.96
C PRO A 387 -3.69 -25.88 19.56
N LYS A 388 -3.98 -26.00 20.86
CA LYS A 388 -4.83 -25.05 21.59
C LYS A 388 -4.14 -23.68 21.71
N ASP A 389 -2.83 -23.66 21.93
CA ASP A 389 -2.06 -22.43 22.06
C ASP A 389 -2.01 -21.64 20.74
N ARG A 390 -2.10 -22.32 19.60
CA ARG A 390 -2.12 -21.64 18.30
C ARG A 390 -3.44 -20.92 18.02
N LEU A 391 -4.56 -21.56 18.32
CA LEU A 391 -5.88 -20.94 18.16
C LEU A 391 -6.02 -19.74 19.09
N GLU A 392 -5.61 -19.88 20.35
CA GLU A 392 -5.60 -18.78 21.31
C GLU A 392 -4.61 -17.67 20.90
N HIS A 393 -3.47 -18.01 20.30
CA HIS A 393 -2.54 -17.03 19.72
C HIS A 393 -3.14 -16.28 18.53
N TRP A 394 -3.92 -16.94 17.66
CA TRP A 394 -4.64 -16.27 16.56
C TRP A 394 -5.74 -15.37 17.09
N LYS A 395 -6.53 -15.82 18.08
CA LYS A 395 -7.50 -14.99 18.79
C LYS A 395 -6.84 -13.75 19.39
N GLY A 396 -5.70 -13.93 20.08
CA GLY A 396 -4.93 -12.83 20.65
C GLY A 396 -4.40 -11.83 19.60
N LYS A 397 -4.07 -12.29 18.38
CA LYS A 397 -3.66 -11.41 17.27
C LYS A 397 -4.82 -10.61 16.65
N LEU A 398 -6.04 -11.16 16.69
CA LEU A 398 -7.23 -10.49 16.18
C LEU A 398 -7.74 -9.42 17.16
N LEU A 399 -7.61 -9.66 18.46
CA LEU A 399 -7.97 -8.69 19.49
C LEU A 399 -6.80 -7.71 19.74
N ASP A 400 -6.68 -6.69 18.89
CA ASP A 400 -5.66 -5.63 19.02
C ASP A 400 -6.00 -4.68 20.19
N LEU A 401 -5.53 -5.05 21.38
CA LEU A 401 -5.63 -4.23 22.60
C LEU A 401 -4.41 -3.32 22.80
N THR A 402 -3.61 -3.13 21.75
CA THR A 402 -2.46 -2.22 21.82
C THR A 402 -2.90 -0.76 21.70
N MET A 403 -2.06 0.16 22.16
CA MET A 403 -2.32 1.60 22.06
C MET A 403 -2.18 2.15 20.63
N PHE A 404 -1.85 1.30 19.65
CA PHE A 404 -1.93 1.63 18.23
C PHE A 404 -3.37 1.56 17.70
N ASN A 405 -4.25 0.83 18.38
CA ASN A 405 -5.66 0.75 18.01
C ASN A 405 -6.38 2.08 18.32
N ARG A 406 -6.94 2.70 17.29
CA ARG A 406 -7.69 3.96 17.37
C ARG A 406 -8.98 3.84 18.19
N LEU A 407 -9.53 2.63 18.33
CA LEU A 407 -10.65 2.36 19.23
C LEU A 407 -10.24 2.48 20.71
N LEU A 408 -8.96 2.38 21.06
CA LEU A 408 -8.50 2.52 22.45
C LEU A 408 -7.78 3.84 22.70
N ASN A 409 -7.08 4.35 21.69
CA ASN A 409 -6.28 5.55 21.76
C ASN A 409 -6.42 6.36 20.45
N PHE A 410 -7.56 7.02 20.33
CA PHE A 410 -7.90 7.97 19.27
C PHE A 410 -6.90 9.13 19.22
N ARG A 411 -6.46 9.46 18.01
CA ARG A 411 -5.56 10.58 17.73
C ARG A 411 -6.09 11.36 16.53
N GLU A 412 -6.08 12.68 16.67
CA GLU A 412 -6.46 13.58 15.58
C GLU A 412 -5.39 13.55 14.48
N THR A 413 -5.86 13.46 13.23
CA THR A 413 -5.04 13.42 12.02
C THR A 413 -5.74 14.19 10.92
N ARG A 414 -5.11 14.37 9.74
CA ARG A 414 -5.81 14.96 8.57
C ARG A 414 -7.01 14.14 8.06
N LYS A 415 -7.18 12.92 8.57
CA LYS A 415 -8.29 12.01 8.24
C LYS A 415 -9.40 12.04 9.28
N THR A 416 -9.42 13.05 10.15
CA THR A 416 -10.44 13.20 11.20
C THR A 416 -10.98 14.63 11.21
N ILE A 417 -12.27 14.79 11.51
CA ILE A 417 -12.92 16.09 11.70
C ILE A 417 -13.48 16.10 13.13
N ARG A 418 -13.02 17.04 13.96
CA ARG A 418 -13.54 17.28 15.31
C ARG A 418 -14.68 18.28 15.17
N LEU A 419 -15.85 17.91 15.67
CA LEU A 419 -17.02 18.77 15.66
C LEU A 419 -16.96 19.73 16.85
N CYS A 420 -17.57 20.91 16.72
CA CYS A 420 -17.82 21.76 17.88
C CYS A 420 -18.71 21.03 18.90
N GLU A 421 -18.79 21.56 20.12
CA GLU A 421 -19.63 21.04 21.21
C GLU A 421 -21.12 21.15 20.89
N HIS A 422 -21.63 20.22 20.07
CA HIS A 422 -23.06 20.04 19.82
C HIS A 422 -23.64 19.13 20.89
N ASP A 423 -24.95 19.25 21.14
CA ASP A 423 -25.68 18.23 21.88
C ASP A 423 -25.62 16.91 21.10
N LEU A 424 -25.04 15.89 21.72
CA LEU A 424 -24.78 14.60 21.11
C LEU A 424 -26.05 13.78 20.88
N ALA A 425 -27.06 13.91 21.75
CA ALA A 425 -28.35 13.25 21.57
C ALA A 425 -29.09 13.89 20.39
N ALA A 426 -29.21 15.23 20.39
CA ALA A 426 -29.83 15.94 19.27
C ALA A 426 -29.10 15.73 17.93
N LEU A 427 -27.79 15.50 17.95
CA LEU A 427 -26.99 15.16 16.77
C LEU A 427 -27.37 13.81 16.18
N GLU A 428 -27.53 12.80 17.03
CA GLU A 428 -27.96 11.45 16.65
C GLU A 428 -29.40 11.49 16.11
N ASP A 429 -30.33 12.11 16.85
CA ASP A 429 -31.74 12.27 16.44
C ASP A 429 -31.83 12.91 15.04
N ARG A 430 -31.00 13.93 14.80
CA ARG A 430 -31.00 14.66 13.54
C ARG A 430 -30.47 13.81 12.39
N LEU A 431 -29.46 12.98 12.65
CA LEU A 431 -28.96 12.01 11.69
C LEU A 431 -30.03 10.98 11.36
N GLN A 432 -30.77 10.47 12.34
CA GLN A 432 -31.83 9.50 12.08
C GLN A 432 -33.00 10.10 11.28
N GLN A 433 -33.42 11.33 11.62
CA GLN A 433 -34.56 11.97 10.94
C GLN A 433 -34.28 12.35 9.48
N SER A 434 -33.08 12.87 9.19
CA SER A 434 -32.76 13.43 7.87
C SER A 434 -31.84 12.56 7.03
N GLY A 435 -31.12 11.64 7.68
CA GLY A 435 -30.05 10.83 7.13
C GLY A 435 -28.84 11.62 6.64
N LYS A 436 -28.82 12.97 6.70
CA LYS A 436 -27.89 13.76 5.88
C LYS A 436 -27.44 15.07 6.51
N LEU A 437 -26.13 15.25 6.69
CA LEU A 437 -25.52 16.44 7.28
C LEU A 437 -24.40 17.04 6.42
N ARG A 438 -24.36 18.37 6.32
CA ARG A 438 -23.24 19.10 5.70
C ARG A 438 -22.32 19.63 6.79
N VAL A 439 -21.00 19.49 6.64
CA VAL A 439 -20.04 20.05 7.58
C VAL A 439 -19.55 21.40 7.08
N ARG A 440 -19.49 22.39 7.99
CA ARG A 440 -18.96 23.73 7.77
C ARG A 440 -17.83 23.99 8.75
N SER A 441 -16.94 24.91 8.37
CA SER A 441 -15.82 25.33 9.19
C SER A 441 -16.29 25.95 10.50
N ARG A 442 -15.31 26.14 11.38
CA ARG A 442 -15.48 26.88 12.63
C ARG A 442 -16.16 28.21 12.31
N PRO A 443 -17.14 28.65 13.11
CA PRO A 443 -17.82 29.92 12.88
C PRO A 443 -16.80 31.05 12.64
N THR A 444 -16.78 31.61 11.43
CA THR A 444 -15.91 32.74 11.06
C THR A 444 -16.57 34.01 11.56
N LEU A 445 -15.92 34.63 12.54
CA LEU A 445 -16.40 35.84 13.21
C LEU A 445 -16.19 37.03 12.27
N GLY A 446 -17.24 37.40 11.54
CA GLY A 446 -17.21 38.46 10.53
C GLY A 446 -18.55 38.81 9.88
N GLU A 447 -19.58 37.96 9.98
CA GLU A 447 -20.93 38.27 9.53
C GLU A 447 -21.92 38.15 10.70
N ALA A 448 -22.24 39.32 11.28
CA ALA A 448 -23.12 39.57 12.43
C ALA A 448 -22.70 38.97 13.79
N ASP A 449 -22.27 39.88 14.67
CA ASP A 449 -22.00 39.77 16.12
C ASP A 449 -20.63 39.22 16.59
N ASP A 450 -19.86 40.12 17.21
CA ASP A 450 -18.51 39.97 17.78
C ASP A 450 -18.48 38.90 18.90
N PRO A 451 -17.46 38.01 18.96
CA PRO A 451 -17.43 36.95 19.97
C PRO A 451 -17.22 37.49 21.39
N ARG A 452 -16.64 38.68 21.54
CA ARG A 452 -16.53 39.36 22.84
C ARG A 452 -17.87 39.95 23.25
N ASP A 453 -18.71 40.35 22.29
CA ASP A 453 -20.09 40.77 22.55
C ASP A 453 -21.00 39.58 22.84
N LEU A 454 -20.75 38.39 22.30
CA LEU A 454 -21.45 37.14 22.63
C LEU A 454 -21.08 36.61 24.02
N GLU A 455 -19.81 36.70 24.43
CA GLU A 455 -19.38 36.43 25.81
C GLU A 455 -19.92 37.49 26.79
N LEU A 456 -19.93 38.78 26.41
CA LEU A 456 -20.56 39.85 27.20
C LEU A 456 -22.09 39.73 27.24
N ALA A 457 -22.74 39.23 26.18
CA ALA A 457 -24.18 39.00 26.11
C ALA A 457 -24.57 37.77 26.94
N ALA A 458 -23.84 36.66 26.83
CA ALA A 458 -24.03 35.47 27.67
C ALA A 458 -23.85 35.78 29.17
N GLN A 459 -22.89 36.65 29.51
CA GLN A 459 -22.73 37.17 30.88
C GLN A 459 -23.87 38.10 31.34
N ARG A 460 -24.64 38.69 30.41
CA ARG A 460 -25.75 39.62 30.69
C ARG A 460 -27.14 38.97 30.67
N THR A 461 -27.38 37.94 29.86
CA THR A 461 -28.68 37.28 29.68
C THR A 461 -28.75 35.89 30.33
N GLY A 462 -27.61 35.26 30.65
CA GLY A 462 -27.56 33.90 31.20
C GLY A 462 -27.89 32.79 30.18
N VAL A 463 -27.93 33.12 28.88
CA VAL A 463 -28.19 32.18 27.78
C VAL A 463 -26.88 31.96 27.01
N ASP A 464 -26.53 30.70 26.79
CA ASP A 464 -25.35 30.31 26.00
C ASP A 464 -25.65 30.50 24.50
N VAL A 465 -25.36 31.70 23.99
CA VAL A 465 -25.63 32.09 22.60
C VAL A 465 -24.89 31.19 21.60
N ARG A 466 -23.75 30.61 21.99
CA ARG A 466 -23.00 29.69 21.13
C ARG A 466 -23.71 28.35 21.01
N ALA A 467 -24.23 27.81 22.12
CA ALA A 467 -25.03 26.60 22.11
C ALA A 467 -26.31 26.77 21.27
N GLU A 468 -26.99 27.91 21.38
CA GLU A 468 -28.19 28.21 20.60
C GLU A 468 -27.88 28.31 19.09
N PHE A 469 -26.79 28.97 18.71
CA PHE A 469 -26.33 29.01 17.31
C PHE A 469 -26.01 27.61 16.74
N LEU A 470 -25.32 26.77 17.51
CA LEU A 470 -25.01 25.40 17.08
C LEU A 470 -26.28 24.54 16.96
N ALA A 471 -27.26 24.75 17.85
CA ALA A 471 -28.56 24.10 17.76
C ALA A 471 -29.33 24.52 16.51
N ASP A 472 -29.31 25.80 16.13
CA ASP A 472 -29.92 26.32 14.90
C ASP A 472 -29.29 25.72 13.64
N GLU A 473 -27.95 25.70 13.60
CA GLU A 473 -27.20 25.07 12.51
C GLU A 473 -27.55 23.59 12.39
N LEU A 474 -27.58 22.85 13.50
CA LEU A 474 -27.95 21.43 13.52
C LEU A 474 -29.38 21.19 13.01
N ARG A 475 -30.36 22.00 13.47
CA ARG A 475 -31.75 21.96 12.98
C ARG A 475 -31.81 22.18 11.46
N SER A 476 -30.97 23.08 10.94
CA SER A 476 -30.85 23.34 9.51
C SER A 476 -30.08 22.27 8.72
N GLY A 477 -29.56 21.23 9.37
CA GLY A 477 -28.79 20.14 8.75
C GLY A 477 -27.31 20.48 8.48
N ARG A 478 -26.76 21.45 9.20
CA ARG A 478 -25.35 21.87 9.12
C ARG A 478 -24.63 21.57 10.44
N LEU A 479 -23.46 20.96 10.34
CA LEU A 479 -22.56 20.69 11.47
C LEU A 479 -21.36 21.61 11.42
N ARG A 480 -20.98 22.18 12.56
CA ARG A 480 -19.78 23.00 12.67
C ARG A 480 -18.59 22.17 13.13
N ALA A 481 -17.50 22.23 12.37
CA ALA A 481 -16.20 21.66 12.76
C ALA A 481 -15.36 22.70 13.50
N GLU A 482 -14.38 22.27 14.28
CA GLU A 482 -13.42 23.18 14.93
C GLU A 482 -12.32 23.70 14.01
N HIS A 483 -12.28 23.22 12.76
CA HIS A 483 -11.26 23.52 11.76
C HIS A 483 -11.62 24.78 10.95
N ASP A 484 -10.61 25.51 10.49
CA ASP A 484 -10.79 26.62 9.54
C ASP A 484 -11.21 26.11 8.14
N ASP A 485 -11.60 27.01 7.24
CA ASP A 485 -12.09 26.65 5.90
C ASP A 485 -11.06 25.84 5.10
N GLU A 486 -9.80 26.28 5.06
CA GLU A 486 -8.74 25.63 4.28
C GLU A 486 -8.41 24.23 4.83
N ASP A 487 -8.27 24.07 6.16
CA ASP A 487 -7.98 22.77 6.78
C ASP A 487 -9.20 21.84 6.71
N LEU A 488 -10.42 22.35 6.85
CA LEU A 488 -11.63 21.55 6.71
C LEU A 488 -11.75 20.98 5.28
N ASP A 489 -11.56 21.81 4.25
CA ASP A 489 -11.64 21.36 2.86
C ASP A 489 -10.57 20.31 2.54
N ALA A 490 -9.34 20.52 3.01
CA ALA A 490 -8.27 19.54 2.87
C ALA A 490 -8.62 18.20 3.55
N ARG A 491 -9.21 18.24 4.75
CA ARG A 491 -9.66 17.05 5.49
C ARG A 491 -10.82 16.35 4.80
N LEU A 492 -11.80 17.09 4.30
CA LEU A 492 -12.95 16.52 3.58
C LEU A 492 -12.50 15.78 2.31
N VAL A 493 -11.57 16.36 1.54
CA VAL A 493 -10.98 15.71 0.37
C VAL A 493 -10.22 14.43 0.75
N GLU A 494 -9.41 14.49 1.81
CA GLU A 494 -8.62 13.35 2.27
C GLU A 494 -9.51 12.22 2.82
N ILE A 495 -10.55 12.56 3.60
CA ILE A 495 -11.55 11.60 4.10
C ILE A 495 -12.31 10.98 2.93
N TYR A 496 -12.75 11.77 1.95
CA TYR A 496 -13.43 11.25 0.77
C TYR A 496 -12.57 10.25 -0.02
N ARG A 497 -11.31 10.61 -0.29
CA ARG A 497 -10.37 9.73 -0.99
C ARG A 497 -10.15 8.44 -0.20
N HIS A 498 -9.89 8.55 1.10
CA HIS A 498 -9.58 7.39 1.93
C HIS A 498 -10.79 6.47 2.14
N ALA A 499 -12.00 7.02 2.28
CA ALA A 499 -13.23 6.23 2.38
C ALA A 499 -13.45 5.42 1.10
N ARG A 500 -13.25 6.03 -0.08
CA ARG A 500 -13.38 5.33 -1.35
C ARG A 500 -12.33 4.22 -1.52
N THR A 501 -11.06 4.52 -1.24
CA THR A 501 -9.98 3.53 -1.28
C THR A 501 -10.22 2.39 -0.29
N SER A 502 -10.62 2.68 0.95
CA SER A 502 -10.92 1.64 1.95
C SER A 502 -12.05 0.72 1.51
N LEU A 503 -13.10 1.27 0.91
CA LEU A 503 -14.22 0.48 0.39
C LEU A 503 -13.83 -0.35 -0.84
N GLU A 504 -13.00 0.20 -1.74
CA GLU A 504 -12.47 -0.51 -2.91
C GLU A 504 -11.53 -1.67 -2.51
N GLU A 505 -10.68 -1.45 -1.49
CA GLU A 505 -9.70 -2.43 -1.01
C GLU A 505 -10.29 -3.52 -0.13
N SER A 506 -11.09 -3.13 0.87
CA SER A 506 -11.59 -4.04 1.93
C SER A 506 -13.04 -4.47 1.76
N GLY A 507 -13.80 -3.79 0.89
CA GLY A 507 -15.24 -4.00 0.74
C GLY A 507 -16.08 -3.56 1.94
N ALA A 508 -15.48 -3.01 3.00
CA ALA A 508 -16.16 -2.61 4.22
C ALA A 508 -16.13 -1.10 4.44
N ASN A 509 -17.24 -0.53 4.93
CA ASN A 509 -17.29 0.87 5.35
C ASN A 509 -16.58 1.03 6.71
N THR A 510 -15.54 1.87 6.73
CA THR A 510 -14.71 2.15 7.90
C THR A 510 -14.89 3.58 8.42
N LEU A 511 -15.77 4.39 7.79
CA LEU A 511 -16.02 5.76 8.17
C LEU A 511 -17.17 5.83 9.19
N TYR A 512 -16.91 6.44 10.34
CA TYR A 512 -17.90 6.58 11.42
C TYR A 512 -17.84 7.98 12.04
N LEU A 513 -18.97 8.40 12.59
CA LEU A 513 -19.07 9.44 13.59
C LEU A 513 -18.89 8.81 14.98
N ALA A 514 -17.76 9.08 15.62
CA ALA A 514 -17.54 8.77 17.02
C ALA A 514 -18.28 9.77 17.89
N VAL A 515 -19.17 9.27 18.75
CA VAL A 515 -19.99 10.02 19.70
C VAL A 515 -19.56 9.64 21.11
N GLY A 516 -19.08 10.63 21.86
CA GLY A 516 -18.56 10.46 23.21
C GLY A 516 -17.17 9.81 23.24
N PHE A 517 -16.37 10.22 24.21
CA PHE A 517 -15.04 9.66 24.44
C PHE A 517 -14.81 9.35 25.91
N LEU A 518 -14.29 8.17 26.22
CA LEU A 518 -13.67 7.91 27.51
C LEU A 518 -12.24 8.46 27.49
N ARG A 519 -11.93 9.39 28.38
CA ARG A 519 -10.57 9.78 28.71
C ARG A 519 -10.08 8.91 29.86
N TRP A 520 -9.10 8.07 29.60
CA TRP A 520 -8.62 7.04 30.54
C TRP A 520 -7.08 6.99 30.62
N PHE A 521 -6.56 6.26 31.59
CA PHE A 521 -5.12 6.10 31.85
C PHE A 521 -4.78 4.62 32.01
N GLU A 522 -3.69 4.18 31.34
CA GLU A 522 -3.25 2.77 31.34
C GLU A 522 -2.88 2.26 32.74
N THR A 523 -2.21 3.09 33.53
CA THR A 523 -1.84 2.79 34.92
C THR A 523 -2.09 4.02 35.79
N PRO A 524 -2.21 3.86 37.12
CA PRO A 524 -2.37 4.98 38.04
C PRO A 524 -1.26 6.04 37.91
N GLU A 525 -0.04 5.62 37.60
CA GLU A 525 1.15 6.47 37.44
C GLU A 525 1.24 7.14 36.06
N SER A 526 0.46 6.68 35.08
CA SER A 526 0.53 7.21 33.72
C SER A 526 0.10 8.67 33.68
N GLN A 527 0.90 9.50 33.02
CA GLN A 527 0.62 10.92 32.81
C GLN A 527 0.01 11.24 31.45
N LYS A 528 -0.05 10.25 30.54
CA LYS A 528 -0.57 10.44 29.18
C LYS A 528 -2.03 10.01 29.13
N PRO A 529 -3.00 10.93 28.97
CA PRO A 529 -4.39 10.56 28.81
C PRO A 529 -4.59 9.86 27.46
N ARG A 530 -5.36 8.77 27.48
CA ARG A 530 -5.85 8.06 26.30
C ARG A 530 -7.30 8.45 26.06
N ARG A 531 -7.72 8.46 24.79
CA ARG A 531 -9.10 8.76 24.39
C ARG A 531 -9.65 7.59 23.62
N ALA A 532 -10.75 7.01 24.04
CA ALA A 532 -11.42 5.93 23.33
C ALA A 532 -12.85 6.37 22.97
N PRO A 533 -13.28 6.27 21.70
CA PRO A 533 -14.66 6.56 21.34
C PRO A 533 -15.62 5.58 22.03
N LEU A 534 -16.84 6.02 22.34
CA LEU A 534 -17.83 5.20 23.05
C LEU A 534 -18.84 4.57 22.08
N LEU A 535 -19.51 5.42 21.31
CA LEU A 535 -20.51 5.04 20.32
C LEU A 535 -20.04 5.47 18.91
N LEU A 536 -20.28 4.64 17.90
CA LEU A 536 -19.83 4.85 16.53
C LEU A 536 -21.01 4.68 15.57
N LEU A 537 -21.44 5.79 14.96
CA LEU A 537 -22.51 5.84 13.97
C LEU A 537 -21.90 5.72 12.56
N PRO A 538 -22.30 4.76 11.72
CA PRO A 538 -21.69 4.55 10.41
C PRO A 538 -22.07 5.67 9.44
N LEU A 539 -21.07 6.22 8.74
CA LEU A 539 -21.27 7.34 7.81
C LEU A 539 -20.76 6.99 6.42
N VAL A 540 -21.42 7.55 5.40
CA VAL A 540 -20.95 7.61 4.01
C VAL A 540 -20.69 9.08 3.66
N ILE A 541 -19.59 9.34 2.95
CA ILE A 541 -19.28 10.68 2.45
C ILE A 541 -19.57 10.77 0.95
N GLU A 542 -20.50 11.65 0.58
CA GLU A 542 -20.88 11.93 -0.79
C GLU A 542 -20.30 13.27 -1.25
N ARG A 543 -19.88 13.33 -2.52
CA ARG A 543 -19.49 14.58 -3.17
C ARG A 543 -20.62 15.02 -4.09
N LEU A 544 -21.22 16.18 -3.81
CA LEU A 544 -22.35 16.69 -4.59
C LEU A 544 -21.87 17.38 -5.88
N SER A 545 -20.92 18.31 -5.77
CA SER A 545 -20.24 18.94 -6.91
C SER A 545 -18.94 19.60 -6.45
N VAL A 546 -18.18 20.21 -7.37
CA VAL A 546 -16.98 21.00 -7.02
C VAL A 546 -17.36 22.24 -6.19
N GLN A 547 -18.53 22.83 -6.44
CA GLN A 547 -19.00 24.05 -5.77
C GLN A 547 -19.84 23.77 -4.52
N GLU A 548 -20.63 22.70 -4.48
CA GLU A 548 -21.49 22.34 -3.34
C GLU A 548 -20.75 21.56 -2.23
N GLY A 549 -19.56 21.04 -2.52
CA GLY A 549 -18.71 20.35 -1.55
C GLY A 549 -19.17 18.93 -1.20
N PHE A 550 -18.98 18.56 0.06
CA PHE A 550 -19.20 17.21 0.59
C PHE A 550 -20.39 17.15 1.56
N ARG A 551 -21.01 15.99 1.66
CA ARG A 551 -22.09 15.69 2.59
C ARG A 551 -21.84 14.34 3.26
N PHE A 552 -22.13 14.25 4.54
CA PHE A 552 -22.19 12.96 5.25
C PHE A 552 -23.63 12.46 5.25
N VAL A 553 -23.77 11.16 5.01
CA VAL A 553 -25.03 10.43 5.02
C VAL A 553 -24.89 9.32 6.05
N LEU A 554 -25.92 9.12 6.89
CA LEU A 554 -25.97 7.97 7.78
C LEU A 554 -26.11 6.70 6.93
N ASP A 555 -25.22 5.74 7.15
CA ASP A 555 -25.30 4.43 6.49
C ASP A 555 -26.45 3.62 7.09
N ASP A 556 -27.02 2.66 6.35
CA ASP A 556 -28.12 1.81 6.83
C ASP A 556 -27.64 0.77 7.87
N ALA A 557 -26.34 0.76 8.19
CA ALA A 557 -25.77 -0.11 9.20
C ALA A 557 -26.10 0.36 10.62
N GLU A 558 -26.23 -0.59 11.54
CA GLU A 558 -26.56 -0.31 12.94
C GLU A 558 -25.43 0.47 13.66
N PRO A 559 -25.77 1.40 14.56
CA PRO A 559 -24.84 2.02 15.50
C PRO A 559 -24.03 0.99 16.29
N ARG A 560 -22.75 1.27 16.54
CA ARG A 560 -21.84 0.32 17.20
C ARG A 560 -21.25 0.89 18.47
N LEU A 561 -21.39 0.14 19.57
CA LEU A 561 -20.58 0.36 20.75
C LEU A 561 -19.13 -0.06 20.49
N ASN A 562 -18.20 0.63 21.13
CA ASN A 562 -16.79 0.26 21.07
C ASN A 562 -16.52 -1.00 21.90
N GLN A 563 -16.79 -2.16 21.29
CA GLN A 563 -16.60 -3.46 21.92
C GLN A 563 -15.14 -3.73 22.32
N THR A 564 -14.17 -3.21 21.56
CA THR A 564 -12.75 -3.35 21.93
C THR A 564 -12.45 -2.65 23.25
N LEU A 565 -13.03 -1.47 23.48
CA LEU A 565 -12.94 -0.78 24.77
C LEU A 565 -13.62 -1.60 25.87
N LEU A 566 -14.85 -2.09 25.66
CA LEU A 566 -15.56 -2.88 26.67
C LEU A 566 -14.75 -4.13 27.10
N GLN A 567 -14.13 -4.82 26.14
CA GLN A 567 -13.25 -5.96 26.44
C GLN A 567 -11.99 -5.56 27.20
N LEU A 568 -11.36 -4.42 26.86
CA LEU A 568 -10.22 -3.89 27.61
C LEU A 568 -10.61 -3.58 29.06
N LEU A 569 -11.74 -2.91 29.26
CA LEU A 569 -12.27 -2.55 30.58
C LEU A 569 -12.53 -3.80 31.43
N GLN A 570 -13.15 -4.82 30.85
CA GLN A 570 -13.40 -6.08 31.53
C GLN A 570 -12.11 -6.83 31.87
N ARG A 571 -11.18 -6.95 30.91
CA ARG A 571 -9.99 -7.81 31.04
C ARG A 571 -8.92 -7.21 31.93
N ASP A 572 -8.63 -5.93 31.74
CA ASP A 572 -7.46 -5.28 32.34
C ASP A 572 -7.83 -4.49 33.60
N PHE A 573 -9.11 -4.11 33.76
CA PHE A 573 -9.58 -3.30 34.89
C PHE A 573 -10.74 -3.94 35.69
N ASP A 574 -11.25 -5.10 35.28
CA ASP A 574 -12.44 -5.75 35.84
C ASP A 574 -13.67 -4.84 35.92
N LEU A 575 -13.77 -3.89 34.97
CA LEU A 575 -14.86 -2.93 34.88
C LEU A 575 -15.90 -3.41 33.87
N ARG A 576 -17.15 -3.49 34.33
CA ARG A 576 -18.32 -3.76 33.48
C ARG A 576 -19.10 -2.48 33.25
N VAL A 577 -19.45 -2.23 32.00
CA VAL A 577 -20.38 -1.17 31.63
C VAL A 577 -21.73 -1.85 31.39
N ASP A 578 -22.73 -1.48 32.19
CA ASP A 578 -24.05 -2.12 32.16
C ASP A 578 -24.90 -1.47 31.07
N LEU A 579 -24.86 -2.05 29.87
CA LEU A 579 -25.58 -1.57 28.67
C LEU A 579 -26.55 -2.61 28.10
N GLY A 580 -26.57 -3.85 28.60
CA GLY A 580 -27.27 -4.96 27.95
C GLY A 580 -26.48 -5.60 26.80
N GLU A 581 -27.12 -6.47 26.02
CA GLU A 581 -26.53 -7.08 24.80
C GLU A 581 -26.57 -6.12 23.60
N GLU A 582 -27.56 -5.24 23.54
CA GLU A 582 -27.78 -4.22 22.52
C GLU A 582 -27.71 -2.83 23.17
N PRO A 583 -27.25 -1.78 22.46
CA PRO A 583 -27.27 -0.42 22.99
C PRO A 583 -28.70 -0.01 23.36
N PRO A 584 -28.92 0.74 24.46
CA PRO A 584 -30.25 1.24 24.81
C PRO A 584 -30.79 2.12 23.68
N GLU A 585 -32.07 2.00 23.38
CA GLU A 585 -32.76 2.73 22.32
C GLU A 585 -33.85 3.65 22.88
N ASP A 586 -34.09 4.77 22.21
CA ASP A 586 -35.19 5.70 22.46
C ASP A 586 -36.13 5.83 21.23
N GLU A 587 -36.99 6.85 21.20
CA GLU A 587 -37.92 7.07 20.07
C GLU A 587 -37.22 7.41 18.74
N HIS A 588 -35.93 7.73 18.76
CA HIS A 588 -35.17 8.23 17.62
C HIS A 588 -33.93 7.40 17.26
N GLY A 589 -33.66 6.30 17.94
CA GLY A 589 -32.51 5.45 17.64
C GLY A 589 -31.82 5.02 18.92
N VAL A 590 -30.49 5.16 18.96
CA VAL A 590 -29.71 4.80 20.14
C VAL A 590 -29.78 5.93 21.17
N ASP A 591 -30.17 5.59 22.40
CA ASP A 591 -30.17 6.52 23.53
C ASP A 591 -28.73 6.89 23.92
N VAL A 592 -28.21 7.93 23.27
CA VAL A 592 -26.86 8.45 23.48
C VAL A 592 -26.68 8.86 24.95
N ALA A 593 -27.69 9.43 25.59
CA ALA A 593 -27.61 9.89 26.97
C ALA A 593 -27.41 8.70 27.92
N ALA A 594 -28.22 7.65 27.79
CA ALA A 594 -28.09 6.42 28.57
C ALA A 594 -26.74 5.74 28.33
N VAL A 595 -26.25 5.69 27.09
CA VAL A 595 -24.92 5.15 26.78
C VAL A 595 -23.83 5.91 27.53
N LEU A 596 -23.82 7.24 27.43
CA LEU A 596 -22.81 8.06 28.10
C LEU A 596 -22.90 7.94 29.63
N ASP A 597 -24.10 7.87 30.19
CA ASP A 597 -24.33 7.71 31.63
C ASP A 597 -23.83 6.38 32.15
N ALA A 598 -24.05 5.28 31.43
CA ALA A 598 -23.50 3.97 31.81
C ALA A 598 -21.96 4.01 31.87
N PHE A 599 -21.31 4.62 30.89
CA PHE A 599 -19.85 4.82 30.91
C PHE A 599 -19.40 5.77 32.03
N ARG A 600 -20.17 6.82 32.35
CA ARG A 600 -19.88 7.73 33.48
C ARG A 600 -19.91 6.96 34.79
N VAL A 601 -20.94 6.14 35.02
CA VAL A 601 -21.07 5.31 36.22
C VAL A 601 -19.89 4.35 36.34
N ALA A 602 -19.49 3.67 35.25
CA ALA A 602 -18.32 2.80 35.26
C ALA A 602 -17.01 3.57 35.53
N ALA A 603 -16.85 4.77 34.96
CA ALA A 603 -15.66 5.60 35.15
C ALA A 603 -15.49 6.13 36.58
N LEU A 604 -16.57 6.23 37.39
CA LEU A 604 -16.48 6.65 38.80
C LEU A 604 -15.58 5.75 39.66
N ALA A 605 -15.45 4.48 39.28
CA ALA A 605 -14.57 3.53 39.97
C ALA A 605 -13.07 3.83 39.72
N MET A 606 -12.73 4.63 38.70
CA MET A 606 -11.36 4.88 38.27
C MET A 606 -10.93 6.33 38.49
N PRO A 607 -9.88 6.57 39.28
CA PRO A 607 -9.36 7.92 39.49
C PRO A 607 -8.92 8.56 38.17
N ARG A 608 -9.27 9.85 37.97
CA ARG A 608 -8.91 10.69 36.81
C ARG A 608 -9.59 10.32 35.49
N TRP A 609 -10.41 9.27 35.46
CA TRP A 609 -11.14 8.91 34.26
C TRP A 609 -12.38 9.79 34.12
N GLU A 610 -12.66 10.23 32.90
CA GLU A 610 -13.83 11.08 32.61
C GLU A 610 -14.43 10.71 31.26
N VAL A 611 -15.76 10.81 31.16
CA VAL A 611 -16.46 10.72 29.89
C VAL A 611 -16.62 12.14 29.34
N VAL A 612 -16.06 12.37 28.17
CA VAL A 612 -16.09 13.65 27.45
C VAL A 612 -17.15 13.59 26.34
N ALA A 613 -18.09 14.53 26.37
CA ALA A 613 -19.15 14.65 25.38
C ALA A 613 -18.64 15.36 24.10
N GLU A 614 -17.80 14.67 23.33
CA GLU A 614 -17.25 15.16 22.06
C GLU A 614 -17.68 14.26 20.90
N ALA A 615 -17.78 14.85 19.70
CA ALA A 615 -18.05 14.13 18.46
C ALA A 615 -16.93 14.33 17.42
N CYS A 616 -16.52 13.25 16.78
CA CYS A 616 -15.48 13.25 15.75
C CYS A 616 -15.83 12.33 14.59
N VAL A 617 -15.70 12.81 13.36
CA VAL A 617 -15.73 11.95 12.17
C VAL A 617 -14.34 11.36 11.95
N GLY A 618 -14.24 10.06 11.70
CA GLY A 618 -12.97 9.39 11.45
C GLY A 618 -13.10 7.94 11.01
N PHE A 619 -11.94 7.31 10.82
CA PHE A 619 -11.85 5.92 10.36
C PHE A 619 -11.59 4.96 11.51
N PHE A 620 -12.45 3.95 11.64
CA PHE A 620 -12.41 2.91 12.66
C PHE A 620 -12.64 1.54 12.00
N SER A 621 -11.76 0.59 12.28
CA SER A 621 -11.84 -0.78 11.71
C SER A 621 -12.23 -1.78 12.79
N PHE A 622 -13.31 -2.51 12.53
CA PHE A 622 -13.84 -3.55 13.42
C PHE A 622 -13.61 -4.97 12.90
N THR A 623 -13.07 -5.11 11.69
CA THR A 623 -12.98 -6.41 10.98
C THR A 623 -12.30 -7.46 11.84
N LYS A 624 -11.20 -7.10 12.50
CA LYS A 624 -10.46 -8.05 13.35
C LYS A 624 -11.24 -8.48 14.59
N TYR A 625 -12.02 -7.57 15.19
CA TYR A 625 -12.83 -7.89 16.37
C TYR A 625 -14.01 -8.81 16.01
N LEU A 626 -14.72 -8.54 14.92
CA LEU A 626 -15.81 -9.42 14.46
C LEU A 626 -15.28 -10.83 14.16
N MET A 627 -14.13 -10.91 13.47
CA MET A 627 -13.45 -12.19 13.25
C MET A 627 -13.07 -12.88 14.57
N TRP A 628 -12.64 -12.13 15.58
CA TRP A 628 -12.36 -12.68 16.91
C TRP A 628 -13.62 -13.22 17.58
N LEU A 629 -14.73 -12.49 17.53
CA LEU A 629 -16.00 -12.88 18.13
C LEU A 629 -16.54 -14.16 17.48
N ASP A 630 -16.51 -14.24 16.15
CA ASP A 630 -16.85 -15.46 15.41
C ASP A 630 -15.95 -16.65 15.79
N LEU A 631 -14.64 -16.41 15.89
CA LEU A 631 -13.65 -17.43 16.25
C LEU A 631 -13.77 -17.87 17.71
N ALA A 632 -14.19 -16.97 18.60
CA ALA A 632 -14.38 -17.23 20.02
C ALA A 632 -15.71 -17.95 20.30
N ALA A 633 -16.74 -17.68 19.51
CA ALA A 633 -18.06 -18.32 19.65
C ALA A 633 -18.12 -19.74 19.07
N ARG A 634 -17.17 -20.13 18.22
CA ARG A 634 -17.18 -21.42 17.51
C ARG A 634 -16.16 -22.40 18.08
N ASP A 635 -16.61 -23.23 19.01
CA ASP A 635 -15.82 -24.32 19.60
C ASP A 635 -15.65 -25.53 18.65
N ASP A 636 -16.45 -25.61 17.60
CA ASP A 636 -16.54 -26.73 16.65
C ASP A 636 -15.63 -26.59 15.42
N LEU A 637 -14.85 -25.50 15.30
CA LEU A 637 -14.04 -25.22 14.10
C LEU A 637 -13.06 -26.34 13.73
N LEU A 638 -12.54 -27.05 14.73
CA LEU A 638 -11.64 -28.20 14.52
C LEU A 638 -12.35 -29.44 13.95
N ALA A 639 -13.66 -29.41 13.77
CA ALA A 639 -14.40 -30.41 13.01
C ALA A 639 -14.02 -30.38 11.51
N SER A 640 -13.69 -29.19 10.98
CA SER A 640 -13.20 -29.05 9.60
C SER A 640 -11.81 -29.69 9.44
N PRO A 641 -11.63 -30.64 8.50
CA PRO A 641 -10.32 -31.25 8.24
C PRO A 641 -9.24 -30.21 7.90
N VAL A 642 -9.60 -29.18 7.14
CA VAL A 642 -8.69 -28.11 6.71
C VAL A 642 -8.25 -27.26 7.91
N LEU A 643 -9.20 -26.79 8.72
CA LEU A 643 -8.88 -25.97 9.90
C LEU A 643 -8.10 -26.78 10.94
N ARG A 644 -8.46 -28.05 11.13
CA ARG A 644 -7.71 -28.97 11.99
C ARG A 644 -6.27 -29.09 11.53
N HIS A 645 -6.02 -29.32 10.24
CA HIS A 645 -4.67 -29.42 9.69
C HIS A 645 -3.87 -28.12 9.88
N LEU A 646 -4.46 -26.96 9.58
CA LEU A 646 -3.80 -25.66 9.77
C LEU A 646 -3.44 -25.36 11.24
N VAL A 647 -4.24 -25.86 12.18
CA VAL A 647 -4.03 -25.65 13.63
C VAL A 647 -3.08 -26.69 14.23
N GLN A 648 -3.26 -27.96 13.87
CA GLN A 648 -2.61 -29.11 14.53
C GLN A 648 -1.33 -29.57 13.83
N THR A 649 -1.28 -29.53 12.50
CA THR A 649 -0.21 -30.16 11.70
C THR A 649 0.22 -29.23 10.55
N PRO A 650 0.68 -28.00 10.83
CA PRO A 650 1.08 -27.05 9.80
C PRO A 650 2.34 -27.52 9.08
N GLY A 651 2.40 -27.41 7.76
CA GLY A 651 3.61 -27.76 7.00
C GLY A 651 3.81 -29.27 6.81
N GLU A 652 2.98 -30.12 7.42
CA GLU A 652 2.81 -31.51 6.99
C GLU A 652 1.97 -31.57 5.70
N ARG A 653 2.00 -32.71 5.01
CA ARG A 653 1.16 -32.93 3.83
C ARG A 653 -0.31 -33.03 4.27
N PHE A 654 -1.22 -32.34 3.57
CA PHE A 654 -2.65 -32.46 3.82
C PHE A 654 -3.18 -33.81 3.31
N GLU A 655 -3.36 -34.76 4.23
CA GLU A 655 -3.93 -36.07 3.93
C GLU A 655 -5.43 -35.96 3.59
N GLN A 656 -5.83 -36.61 2.50
CA GLN A 656 -7.21 -36.60 2.01
C GLN A 656 -7.49 -37.88 1.22
N ASP A 657 -8.68 -38.46 1.38
CA ASP A 657 -9.05 -39.77 0.81
C ASP A 657 -9.32 -39.73 -0.70
N GLN A 658 -9.50 -38.54 -1.26
CA GLN A 658 -9.80 -38.37 -2.69
C GLN A 658 -8.61 -38.82 -3.55
N PRO A 659 -8.86 -39.45 -4.72
CA PRO A 659 -7.80 -39.90 -5.63
C PRO A 659 -7.07 -38.70 -6.25
N GLU A 660 -5.75 -38.82 -6.44
CA GLU A 660 -4.96 -37.81 -7.15
C GLU A 660 -5.37 -37.83 -8.62
N VAL A 661 -5.50 -36.66 -9.26
CA VAL A 661 -5.84 -36.57 -10.69
C VAL A 661 -4.52 -36.39 -11.45
N PRO A 662 -3.93 -37.45 -12.03
CA PRO A 662 -2.66 -37.34 -12.72
C PRO A 662 -2.84 -36.58 -14.03
N ARG A 663 -1.90 -35.71 -14.37
CA ARG A 663 -1.96 -34.91 -15.61
C ARG A 663 -2.00 -35.76 -16.89
N GLY A 664 -1.58 -37.02 -16.83
CA GLY A 664 -1.58 -37.97 -17.95
C GLY A 664 -2.91 -38.70 -18.19
N GLU A 665 -3.90 -38.57 -17.30
CA GLU A 665 -5.20 -39.25 -17.41
C GLU A 665 -6.32 -38.30 -17.88
N LEU A 666 -5.97 -37.06 -18.28
CA LEU A 666 -6.94 -36.08 -18.76
C LEU A 666 -7.63 -36.50 -20.07
N ASP A 667 -6.92 -37.27 -20.91
CA ASP A 667 -7.43 -37.77 -22.19
C ASP A 667 -8.44 -38.91 -22.02
N ASP A 668 -8.52 -39.53 -20.83
CA ASP A 668 -9.46 -40.60 -20.51
C ASP A 668 -10.80 -40.08 -19.95
N VAL A 669 -10.89 -38.77 -19.69
CA VAL A 669 -12.10 -38.13 -19.20
C VAL A 669 -13.07 -37.90 -20.35
N ASP A 670 -14.31 -38.37 -20.22
CA ASP A 670 -15.34 -38.14 -21.25
C ASP A 670 -15.59 -36.62 -21.38
N PRO A 671 -15.41 -36.02 -22.58
CA PRO A 671 -15.71 -34.61 -22.80
C PRO A 671 -17.12 -34.19 -22.40
N ALA A 672 -18.09 -35.12 -22.37
CA ALA A 672 -19.45 -34.86 -21.90
C ALA A 672 -19.53 -34.56 -20.39
N GLU A 673 -18.51 -34.95 -19.61
CA GLU A 673 -18.42 -34.72 -18.16
C GLU A 673 -17.64 -33.43 -17.80
N ILE A 674 -17.10 -32.73 -18.82
CA ILE A 674 -16.29 -31.52 -18.66
C ILE A 674 -17.13 -30.27 -18.98
N PHE A 675 -17.34 -29.43 -17.97
CA PHE A 675 -18.12 -28.19 -18.04
C PHE A 675 -17.22 -26.96 -17.89
N CYS A 676 -16.33 -26.75 -18.86
CA CYS A 676 -15.41 -25.62 -18.92
C CYS A 676 -15.84 -24.63 -20.03
N PRO A 677 -16.63 -23.58 -19.73
CA PRO A 677 -17.11 -22.64 -20.74
C PRO A 677 -16.05 -21.64 -21.23
N LYS A 678 -14.89 -21.58 -20.56
CA LYS A 678 -13.72 -20.84 -21.03
C LYS A 678 -12.59 -21.82 -21.35
N ASP A 679 -11.69 -21.42 -22.23
CA ASP A 679 -10.52 -22.24 -22.59
C ASP A 679 -9.75 -22.68 -21.35
N ALA A 680 -9.22 -23.90 -21.35
CA ALA A 680 -8.39 -24.40 -20.27
C ALA A 680 -7.21 -25.15 -20.88
N ASP A 681 -6.00 -24.84 -20.44
CA ASP A 681 -4.87 -25.71 -20.69
C ASP A 681 -4.96 -26.98 -19.81
N SER A 682 -4.09 -27.95 -20.06
CA SER A 682 -4.08 -29.23 -19.33
C SER A 682 -3.87 -29.07 -17.82
N SER A 683 -3.10 -28.06 -17.39
CA SER A 683 -2.88 -27.80 -15.96
C SER A 683 -4.11 -27.19 -15.29
N GLN A 684 -4.80 -26.29 -15.99
CA GLN A 684 -6.05 -25.69 -15.53
C GLN A 684 -7.18 -26.71 -15.49
N LEU A 685 -7.28 -27.58 -16.50
CA LEU A 685 -8.27 -28.66 -16.54
C LEU A 685 -8.05 -29.67 -15.41
N ALA A 686 -6.80 -30.06 -15.14
CA ALA A 686 -6.48 -30.92 -14.00
C ALA A 686 -6.92 -30.31 -12.66
N ALA A 687 -6.74 -29.00 -12.49
CA ALA A 687 -7.23 -28.30 -11.31
C ALA A 687 -8.77 -28.31 -11.22
N VAL A 688 -9.47 -28.10 -12.34
CA VAL A 688 -10.94 -28.15 -12.41
C VAL A 688 -11.45 -29.52 -11.97
N LEU A 689 -10.89 -30.60 -12.52
CA LEU A 689 -11.29 -31.97 -12.21
C LEU A 689 -10.93 -32.38 -10.78
N ALA A 690 -9.77 -31.95 -10.27
CA ALA A 690 -9.40 -32.15 -8.87
C ALA A 690 -10.42 -31.49 -7.91
N GLY A 691 -10.86 -30.27 -8.22
CA GLY A 691 -11.92 -29.58 -7.46
C GLY A 691 -13.27 -30.29 -7.58
N ALA A 692 -13.62 -30.76 -8.78
CA ALA A 692 -14.81 -31.55 -9.03
C ALA A 692 -14.84 -32.86 -8.23
N ALA A 693 -13.70 -33.53 -8.08
CA ALA A 693 -13.52 -34.71 -7.23
C ALA A 693 -13.58 -34.41 -5.72
N GLY A 694 -13.66 -33.12 -5.34
CA GLY A 694 -13.73 -32.69 -3.94
C GLY A 694 -12.37 -32.64 -3.23
N ARG A 695 -11.26 -32.59 -3.98
CA ARG A 695 -9.93 -32.39 -3.39
C ARG A 695 -9.80 -30.98 -2.83
N THR A 696 -9.08 -30.86 -1.72
CA THR A 696 -8.59 -29.57 -1.21
C THR A 696 -7.15 -29.37 -1.66
N PHE A 697 -6.88 -28.23 -2.29
CA PHE A 697 -5.54 -27.90 -2.79
C PHE A 697 -5.34 -26.38 -2.90
N VAL A 698 -4.06 -25.98 -2.96
CA VAL A 698 -3.66 -24.61 -3.27
C VAL A 698 -3.31 -24.55 -4.75
N LEU A 699 -3.91 -23.61 -5.49
CA LEU A 699 -3.63 -23.39 -6.90
C LEU A 699 -2.81 -22.10 -7.06
N GLU A 700 -1.55 -22.25 -7.45
CA GLU A 700 -0.67 -21.13 -7.76
C GLU A 700 -0.57 -20.92 -9.28
N GLY A 701 -0.57 -19.66 -9.70
CA GLY A 701 -0.36 -19.27 -11.09
C GLY A 701 0.47 -17.99 -11.18
N PRO A 702 1.35 -17.85 -12.18
CA PRO A 702 1.95 -16.56 -12.50
C PRO A 702 0.89 -15.50 -12.92
N PRO A 703 1.21 -14.20 -12.88
CA PRO A 703 0.32 -13.18 -13.44
C PRO A 703 0.10 -13.42 -14.94
N GLY A 704 -1.13 -13.24 -15.41
CA GLY A 704 -1.48 -13.43 -16.83
C GLY A 704 -1.85 -14.87 -17.23
N THR A 705 -1.67 -15.89 -16.38
CA THR A 705 -1.97 -17.29 -16.71
C THR A 705 -3.44 -17.68 -16.57
N GLY A 706 -4.36 -16.73 -16.72
CA GLY A 706 -5.79 -17.02 -16.72
C GLY A 706 -6.37 -17.47 -15.37
N LYS A 707 -5.82 -17.08 -14.21
CA LYS A 707 -6.36 -17.48 -12.88
C LYS A 707 -7.88 -17.31 -12.76
N SER A 708 -8.40 -16.13 -13.13
CA SER A 708 -9.84 -15.85 -13.07
C SER A 708 -10.65 -16.73 -14.04
N GLN A 709 -10.05 -17.17 -15.13
CA GLN A 709 -10.62 -18.11 -16.08
C GLN A 709 -10.70 -19.51 -15.48
N THR A 710 -9.62 -19.99 -14.85
CA THR A 710 -9.62 -21.28 -14.13
C THR A 710 -10.63 -21.30 -12.99
N ILE A 711 -10.76 -20.20 -12.22
CA ILE A 711 -11.78 -20.05 -11.17
C ILE A 711 -13.19 -20.15 -11.77
N THR A 712 -13.44 -19.49 -12.90
CA THR A 712 -14.74 -19.54 -13.58
C THR A 712 -15.09 -20.98 -13.98
N ASN A 713 -14.14 -21.71 -14.58
CA ASN A 713 -14.34 -23.10 -14.96
C ASN A 713 -14.56 -24.02 -13.74
N LEU A 714 -13.79 -23.82 -12.65
CA LEU A 714 -13.98 -24.53 -11.39
C LEU A 714 -15.39 -24.34 -10.82
N ILE A 715 -15.89 -23.11 -10.81
CA ILE A 715 -17.24 -22.80 -10.32
C ILE A 715 -18.29 -23.48 -11.20
N VAL A 716 -18.17 -23.36 -12.53
CA VAL A 716 -19.15 -23.94 -13.47
C VAL A 716 -19.16 -25.47 -13.40
N GLN A 717 -17.99 -26.11 -13.32
CA GLN A 717 -17.88 -27.56 -13.13
C GLN A 717 -18.50 -28.00 -11.80
N ALA A 718 -18.25 -27.27 -10.71
CA ALA A 718 -18.84 -27.60 -9.42
C ALA A 718 -20.37 -27.45 -9.44
N LEU A 719 -20.89 -26.39 -10.08
CA LEU A 719 -22.33 -26.19 -10.26
C LEU A 719 -22.96 -27.29 -11.13
N ALA A 720 -22.29 -27.72 -12.20
CA ALA A 720 -22.74 -28.82 -13.05
C ALA A 720 -22.81 -30.15 -12.30
N ASN A 721 -21.97 -30.32 -11.27
CA ASN A 721 -21.97 -31.48 -10.37
C ASN A 721 -22.85 -31.28 -9.13
N ASP A 722 -23.87 -30.41 -9.20
CA ASP A 722 -24.84 -30.12 -8.13
C ASP A 722 -24.21 -29.63 -6.81
N LYS A 723 -23.02 -29.03 -6.85
CA LYS A 723 -22.36 -28.47 -5.67
C LYS A 723 -22.72 -27.01 -5.47
N ARG A 724 -22.80 -26.61 -4.20
CA ARG A 724 -22.88 -25.20 -3.79
C ARG A 724 -21.47 -24.65 -3.60
N VAL A 725 -21.21 -23.47 -4.15
CA VAL A 725 -19.88 -22.84 -4.11
C VAL A 725 -19.97 -21.51 -3.37
N LEU A 726 -19.14 -21.35 -2.34
CA LEU A 726 -18.86 -20.06 -1.72
C LEU A 726 -17.51 -19.57 -2.23
N PHE A 727 -17.51 -18.52 -3.05
CA PHE A 727 -16.30 -17.86 -3.51
C PHE A 727 -15.98 -16.67 -2.61
N VAL A 728 -14.79 -16.69 -2.00
CA VAL A 728 -14.30 -15.63 -1.11
C VAL A 728 -13.01 -15.06 -1.69
N ALA A 729 -12.90 -13.73 -1.71
CA ALA A 729 -11.68 -13.04 -2.13
C ALA A 729 -11.44 -11.82 -1.23
N GLU A 730 -10.17 -11.46 -1.04
CA GLU A 730 -9.78 -10.32 -0.21
C GLU A 730 -10.19 -8.98 -0.82
N LYS A 731 -10.13 -8.87 -2.17
CA LYS A 731 -10.39 -7.62 -2.89
C LYS A 731 -11.69 -7.69 -3.67
N ARG A 732 -12.47 -6.61 -3.62
CA ARG A 732 -13.73 -6.47 -4.37
C ARG A 732 -13.54 -6.65 -5.88
N ALA A 733 -12.46 -6.11 -6.43
CA ALA A 733 -12.13 -6.26 -7.85
C ALA A 733 -12.02 -7.74 -8.30
N ALA A 734 -11.55 -8.64 -7.43
CA ALA A 734 -11.48 -10.06 -7.76
C ALA A 734 -12.88 -10.71 -7.82
N LEU A 735 -13.78 -10.31 -6.91
CA LEU A 735 -15.18 -10.73 -6.91
C LEU A 735 -15.89 -10.25 -8.18
N GLU A 736 -15.76 -8.96 -8.51
CA GLU A 736 -16.38 -8.35 -9.70
C GLU A 736 -15.88 -8.98 -11.00
N VAL A 737 -14.58 -9.30 -11.10
CA VAL A 737 -14.01 -9.96 -12.28
C VAL A 737 -14.61 -11.36 -12.47
N VAL A 738 -14.74 -12.14 -11.39
CA VAL A 738 -15.33 -13.48 -11.48
C VAL A 738 -16.83 -13.40 -11.77
N GLN A 739 -17.57 -12.51 -11.11
CA GLN A 739 -18.99 -12.29 -11.36
C GLN A 739 -19.25 -11.90 -12.82
N ARG A 740 -18.49 -10.94 -13.37
CA ARG A 740 -18.59 -10.55 -14.78
C ARG A 740 -18.35 -11.74 -15.71
N ARG A 741 -17.38 -12.59 -15.41
CA ARG A 741 -17.11 -13.80 -16.21
C ARG A 741 -18.25 -14.82 -16.13
N LEU A 742 -18.84 -15.02 -14.94
CA LEU A 742 -20.02 -15.87 -14.76
C LEU A 742 -21.23 -15.33 -15.55
N HIS A 743 -21.37 -14.00 -15.63
CA HIS A 743 -22.37 -13.36 -16.49
C HIS A 743 -22.11 -13.60 -17.98
N GLU A 744 -20.86 -13.43 -18.44
CA GLU A 744 -20.47 -13.69 -19.83
C GLU A 744 -20.73 -15.13 -20.28
N VAL A 745 -20.63 -16.11 -19.38
CA VAL A 745 -20.87 -17.54 -19.69
C VAL A 745 -22.31 -17.97 -19.41
N GLY A 746 -23.19 -17.05 -18.98
CA GLY A 746 -24.62 -17.31 -18.81
C GLY A 746 -25.05 -17.96 -17.49
N VAL A 747 -24.16 -18.13 -16.52
CA VAL A 747 -24.49 -18.73 -15.20
C VAL A 747 -24.74 -17.70 -14.09
N ALA A 748 -24.77 -16.40 -14.42
CA ALA A 748 -25.09 -15.33 -13.47
C ALA A 748 -26.39 -15.55 -12.64
N PRO A 749 -27.49 -16.12 -13.19
CA PRO A 749 -28.69 -16.38 -12.38
C PRO A 749 -28.48 -17.32 -11.19
N PHE A 750 -27.38 -18.09 -11.17
CA PHE A 750 -27.00 -19.00 -10.10
C PHE A 750 -26.03 -18.40 -9.08
N ALA A 751 -25.62 -17.13 -9.27
CA ALA A 751 -24.68 -16.44 -8.39
C ALA A 751 -25.42 -15.41 -7.52
N LEU A 752 -25.16 -15.44 -6.21
CA LEU A 752 -25.65 -14.46 -5.24
C LEU A 752 -24.46 -13.69 -4.65
N GLU A 753 -24.51 -12.36 -4.69
CA GLU A 753 -23.50 -11.51 -4.06
C GLU A 753 -23.85 -11.22 -2.60
N LEU A 754 -22.98 -11.61 -1.67
CA LEU A 754 -23.22 -11.41 -0.23
C LEU A 754 -22.68 -10.07 0.32
N HIS A 755 -22.03 -9.25 -0.51
CA HIS A 755 -21.23 -8.09 -0.07
C HIS A 755 -21.86 -6.73 -0.31
N SER A 756 -23.13 -6.65 -0.71
CA SER A 756 -23.76 -5.35 -0.98
C SER A 756 -25.04 -5.17 -0.17
N SER A 757 -25.19 -3.97 0.38
CA SER A 757 -26.48 -3.39 0.78
C SER A 757 -27.49 -3.28 -0.38
N LYS A 758 -27.17 -3.80 -1.58
CA LYS A 758 -28.12 -4.00 -2.70
C LYS A 758 -28.76 -5.38 -2.71
N SER A 759 -28.54 -6.21 -1.70
CA SER A 759 -29.17 -7.53 -1.58
C SER A 759 -30.55 -7.38 -0.95
N GLY A 760 -31.49 -6.87 -1.74
CA GLY A 760 -32.93 -6.80 -1.45
C GLY A 760 -33.72 -7.30 -2.65
#